data_AF-A0A832WW88-F1
#
_entry.id   AF-A0A832WW88-F1
#
_cell.length_a   1.000
_cell.length_b   1.000
_cell.length_c   1.000
_cell.angle_alpha   90.00
_cell.angle_beta   90.00
_cell.angle_gamma   90.00
#
_symmetry.space_group_name_H-M   'P 1'
#
loop_
_entity.id
_entity.type
_entity.pdbx_description
1 polymer ?
#
loop_
_entity_poly.entity_id
_entity_poly.type
_entity_poly.pdbx_seq_one_letter_code
_entity_poly.pdbx_strand_id
1 'polypeptide(L)'
;MADEKRMWRIVPDTSVIIDGRLSSRIKSGEFGSAEVIIPEAVVSELEAQANKGREIGFKGLEELSELRKLADRGDIQLKFSGVQPTLEEIKLSKEGRVDALIRQTALDVGGLFVSEDRVQALIARSKGLDVEYMHPKVLDPSELGPLKVEHFFTEDTMSVHLKNGVSPMAKKGPVGQVRYVRIREEPSSSQELSRISKELVERARLDPESFIEMSSSGATVLQIRNMRIAIAHPPFSDDMEITIVRPTVVVDLEHYRLSDKLKERIISQRGILIAGSPGAGKSTFAAGVARYLNDHGQVVKTMESPRDLQVPAEITQYSPLNGRMENTADLLLLVRPDYTIYDEVRKTGDFLIFADMRLAGVGMIGVVHATRAVDAIQRLIGRVELGVIPQVVDTVIFIDKGEVAKVLVLAFTVKVPHGMTEQDLARPVITIADFETGKVEYEIYTYGEQVVVMPIGAPRESRKPAWKLAEEEIRNVIGRYATGPVEVEVTSDDSAIVKVYDEDMRRVIGKGGNVIDRIENILGLHIDVREIEAEAPKRTKGLKRGAERKAFPGKAREPASEISAPVSQVHPIIEMTKKHLILGVPELAGRDVEIFIEDEYLFSATVSRHGDVKLRINSDLAMEIMEAQDSGDFVEVRTL
;
A
#
# COMPACT_ATOMS: atom_id res chain seq x y z
N MET A 1 -39.05 -55.30 -31.49
CA MET A 1 -38.08 -55.71 -30.44
C MET A 1 -37.88 -54.47 -29.58
N ALA A 2 -38.19 -54.57 -28.29
CA ALA A 2 -38.15 -53.45 -27.37
C ALA A 2 -36.70 -53.01 -27.14
N ASP A 3 -36.45 -51.70 -27.18
CA ASP A 3 -35.19 -51.10 -26.74
C ASP A 3 -34.98 -51.46 -25.26
N GLU A 4 -34.01 -52.34 -24.98
CA GLU A 4 -33.48 -52.49 -23.63
C GLU A 4 -32.84 -51.16 -23.24
N LYS A 5 -33.52 -50.39 -22.39
CA LYS A 5 -32.97 -49.19 -21.75
C LYS A 5 -31.71 -49.62 -20.99
N ARG A 6 -30.55 -49.30 -21.54
CA ARG A 6 -29.24 -49.57 -20.92
C ARG A 6 -29.18 -48.86 -19.57
N MET A 7 -29.30 -49.61 -18.48
CA MET A 7 -29.22 -49.07 -17.12
C MET A 7 -27.75 -48.81 -16.80
N TRP A 8 -27.35 -47.54 -16.77
CA TRP A 8 -25.98 -47.14 -16.48
C TRP A 8 -25.64 -47.39 -15.01
N ARG A 9 -24.51 -48.04 -14.73
CA ARG A 9 -23.89 -48.05 -13.40
C ARG A 9 -22.78 -47.01 -13.38
N ILE A 10 -22.91 -45.99 -12.55
CA ILE A 10 -22.00 -44.83 -12.56
C ILE A 10 -21.27 -44.76 -11.23
N VAL A 11 -19.95 -44.69 -11.28
CA VAL A 11 -19.08 -44.53 -10.11
C VAL A 11 -18.29 -43.23 -10.26
N PRO A 12 -18.77 -42.12 -9.66
CA PRO A 12 -18.08 -40.84 -9.73
C PRO A 12 -16.93 -40.77 -8.73
N ASP A 13 -15.85 -40.07 -9.10
CA ASP A 13 -14.82 -39.66 -8.16
C ASP A 13 -15.19 -38.37 -7.41
N THR A 14 -14.30 -37.93 -6.50
CA THR A 14 -14.52 -36.71 -5.72
C THR A 14 -14.67 -35.47 -6.60
N SER A 15 -13.94 -35.39 -7.72
CA SER A 15 -13.97 -34.22 -8.62
C SER A 15 -15.35 -34.00 -9.24
N VAL A 16 -16.00 -35.07 -9.69
CA VAL A 16 -17.32 -35.04 -10.34
C VAL A 16 -18.42 -34.64 -9.35
N ILE A 17 -18.33 -35.12 -8.10
CA ILE A 17 -19.27 -34.75 -7.04
C ILE A 17 -19.09 -33.29 -6.62
N ILE A 18 -17.84 -32.81 -6.52
CA ILE A 18 -17.60 -31.40 -6.21
C ILE A 18 -18.12 -30.48 -7.32
N ASP A 19 -18.00 -30.86 -8.60
CA ASP A 19 -18.45 -29.97 -9.68
C ASP A 19 -19.98 -29.91 -9.83
N GLY A 20 -20.69 -30.96 -9.42
CA GLY A 20 -22.16 -31.04 -9.49
C GLY A 20 -22.70 -31.37 -10.89
N ARG A 21 -21.83 -31.85 -11.78
CA ARG A 21 -22.21 -32.19 -13.16
C ARG A 21 -23.01 -33.47 -13.26
N LEU A 22 -22.85 -34.37 -12.30
CA LEU A 22 -23.56 -35.64 -12.32
C LEU A 22 -25.07 -35.42 -12.23
N SER A 23 -25.56 -34.64 -11.26
CA SER A 23 -26.98 -34.29 -11.17
C SER A 23 -27.49 -33.54 -12.40
N SER A 24 -26.67 -32.68 -13.01
CA SER A 24 -27.02 -31.93 -14.22
C SER A 24 -27.23 -32.83 -15.43
N ARG A 25 -26.33 -33.81 -15.66
CA ARG A 25 -26.46 -34.77 -16.76
C ARG A 25 -27.62 -35.74 -16.57
N ILE A 26 -27.88 -36.15 -15.32
CA ILE A 26 -29.08 -36.92 -14.97
C ILE A 26 -30.35 -36.15 -15.33
N LYS A 27 -30.43 -34.86 -14.96
CA LYS A 27 -31.57 -33.97 -15.28
C LYS A 27 -31.76 -33.75 -16.78
N SER A 28 -30.68 -33.77 -17.57
CA SER A 28 -30.72 -33.65 -19.03
C SER A 28 -31.19 -34.90 -19.77
N GLY A 29 -31.36 -36.03 -19.07
CA GLY A 29 -31.81 -37.31 -19.63
C GLY A 29 -30.68 -38.23 -20.12
N GLU A 30 -29.43 -37.77 -20.14
CA GLU A 30 -28.25 -38.53 -20.56
C GLU A 30 -28.02 -39.79 -19.70
N PHE A 31 -28.25 -39.67 -18.38
CA PHE A 31 -28.15 -40.77 -17.41
C PHE A 31 -29.50 -41.13 -16.76
N GLY A 32 -30.59 -41.04 -17.52
CA GLY A 32 -31.91 -41.38 -17.00
C GLY A 32 -31.99 -42.82 -16.50
N SER A 33 -32.53 -43.03 -15.29
CA SER A 33 -32.65 -44.34 -14.64
C SER A 33 -31.32 -45.03 -14.31
N ALA A 34 -30.22 -44.27 -14.16
CA ALA A 34 -28.93 -44.82 -13.76
C ALA A 34 -28.89 -45.30 -12.30
N GLU A 35 -28.03 -46.28 -12.04
CA GLU A 35 -27.58 -46.71 -10.71
C GLU A 35 -26.28 -45.95 -10.39
N VAL A 36 -26.40 -44.91 -9.56
CA VAL A 36 -25.28 -44.09 -9.09
C VAL A 36 -24.73 -44.68 -7.81
N ILE A 37 -23.45 -45.04 -7.83
CA ILE A 37 -22.76 -45.71 -6.72
C ILE A 37 -21.65 -44.79 -6.23
N ILE A 38 -21.88 -44.12 -5.10
CA ILE A 38 -20.95 -43.19 -4.48
C ILE A 38 -19.93 -43.98 -3.64
N PRO A 39 -18.62 -43.89 -3.91
CA PRO A 39 -17.63 -44.52 -3.06
C PRO A 39 -17.59 -43.92 -1.65
N GLU A 40 -17.52 -44.73 -0.60
CA GLU A 40 -17.40 -44.28 0.80
C GLU A 40 -16.16 -43.40 1.04
N ALA A 41 -15.11 -43.64 0.24
CA ALA A 41 -13.91 -42.81 0.20
C ALA A 41 -14.20 -41.36 -0.24
N VAL A 42 -15.13 -41.15 -1.18
CA VAL A 42 -15.55 -39.81 -1.62
C VAL A 42 -16.28 -39.08 -0.49
N VAL A 43 -17.21 -39.77 0.19
CA VAL A 43 -17.97 -39.18 1.31
C VAL A 43 -17.04 -38.75 2.43
N SER A 44 -16.10 -39.64 2.81
CA SER A 44 -15.14 -39.38 3.89
C SER A 44 -14.19 -38.22 3.55
N GLU A 45 -13.79 -38.10 2.28
CA GLU A 45 -12.99 -36.97 1.82
C GLU A 45 -13.78 -35.66 1.92
N LEU A 46 -15.01 -35.61 1.39
CA LEU A 46 -15.87 -34.43 1.44
C LEU A 46 -16.15 -33.97 2.88
N GLU A 47 -16.46 -34.91 3.77
CA GLU A 47 -16.65 -34.65 5.20
C GLU A 47 -15.38 -34.06 5.82
N ALA A 48 -14.21 -34.64 5.55
CA ALA A 48 -12.94 -34.13 6.07
C ALA A 48 -12.59 -32.74 5.54
N GLN A 49 -12.98 -32.41 4.30
CA GLN A 49 -12.82 -31.06 3.73
C GLN A 49 -13.80 -30.06 4.38
N ALA A 50 -15.07 -30.44 4.56
CA ALA A 50 -16.10 -29.62 5.17
C ALA A 50 -15.79 -29.33 6.66
N ASN A 51 -15.36 -30.34 7.42
CA ASN A 51 -14.92 -30.18 8.81
C ASN A 51 -13.70 -29.27 8.97
N LYS A 52 -12.89 -29.11 7.91
CA LYS A 52 -11.78 -28.14 7.84
C LYS A 52 -12.24 -26.75 7.39
N GLY A 53 -13.53 -26.51 7.22
CA GLY A 53 -14.11 -25.24 6.78
C GLY A 53 -13.89 -24.94 5.29
N ARG A 54 -13.56 -25.94 4.46
CA ARG A 54 -13.31 -25.71 3.03
C ARG A 54 -14.61 -25.78 2.23
N GLU A 55 -14.90 -24.73 1.46
CA GLU A 55 -16.11 -24.61 0.62
C GLU A 55 -16.32 -25.81 -0.32
N ILE A 56 -15.25 -26.38 -0.87
CA ILE A 56 -15.32 -27.55 -1.75
C ILE A 56 -15.96 -28.77 -1.07
N GLY A 57 -15.77 -28.93 0.24
CA GLY A 57 -16.39 -30.01 1.01
C GLY A 57 -17.89 -29.79 1.14
N PHE A 58 -18.31 -28.57 1.49
CA PHE A 58 -19.72 -28.20 1.56
C PHE A 58 -20.42 -28.36 0.21
N LYS A 59 -19.79 -27.91 -0.88
CA LYS A 59 -20.34 -28.06 -2.25
C LYS A 59 -20.57 -29.52 -2.63
N GLY A 60 -19.62 -30.41 -2.33
CA GLY A 60 -19.79 -31.85 -2.59
C GLY A 60 -20.90 -32.47 -1.75
N LEU A 61 -21.05 -32.08 -0.48
CA LEU A 61 -22.15 -32.54 0.38
C LEU A 61 -23.53 -32.05 -0.12
N GLU A 62 -23.60 -30.82 -0.65
CA GLU A 62 -24.81 -30.30 -1.31
C GLU A 62 -25.18 -31.11 -2.55
N GLU A 63 -24.20 -31.49 -3.39
CA GLU A 63 -24.45 -32.35 -4.55
C GLU A 63 -24.94 -33.74 -4.15
N LEU A 64 -24.38 -34.35 -3.09
CA LEU A 64 -24.89 -35.61 -2.55
C LEU A 64 -26.36 -35.49 -2.10
N SER A 65 -26.74 -34.35 -1.52
CA SER A 65 -28.13 -34.04 -1.16
C SER A 65 -29.03 -33.90 -2.41
N GLU A 66 -28.55 -33.26 -3.47
CA GLU A 66 -29.28 -33.16 -4.75
C GLU A 66 -29.46 -34.54 -5.43
N LEU A 67 -28.43 -35.39 -5.42
CA LEU A 67 -28.52 -36.77 -5.92
C LEU A 67 -29.53 -37.59 -5.10
N ARG A 68 -29.59 -37.37 -3.78
CA ARG A 68 -30.60 -38.01 -2.93
C ARG A 68 -32.01 -37.59 -3.30
N LYS A 69 -32.26 -36.29 -3.54
CA LYS A 69 -33.57 -35.80 -4.01
C LYS A 69 -33.97 -36.42 -5.36
N LEU A 70 -33.02 -36.56 -6.29
CA LEU A 70 -33.24 -37.26 -7.56
C LEU A 70 -33.62 -38.73 -7.35
N ALA A 71 -32.96 -39.42 -6.41
CA ALA A 71 -33.29 -40.80 -6.06
C ALA A 71 -34.68 -40.92 -5.42
N ASP A 72 -35.05 -40.01 -4.51
CA ASP A 72 -36.36 -40.02 -3.84
C ASP A 72 -37.51 -39.76 -4.84
N ARG A 73 -37.26 -39.05 -5.95
CA ARG A 73 -38.21 -38.89 -7.07
C ARG A 73 -38.27 -40.09 -8.01
N GLY A 74 -37.38 -41.06 -7.86
CA GLY A 74 -37.27 -42.23 -8.74
C GLY A 74 -36.53 -41.96 -10.05
N ASP A 75 -35.83 -40.83 -10.18
CA ASP A 75 -35.08 -40.47 -11.38
C ASP A 75 -33.82 -41.36 -11.54
N ILE A 76 -33.24 -41.80 -10.42
CA ILE A 76 -32.05 -42.67 -10.30
C ILE A 76 -32.15 -43.64 -9.13
N GLN A 77 -31.28 -44.66 -9.09
CA GLN A 77 -30.98 -45.42 -7.88
C GLN A 77 -29.67 -44.91 -7.27
N LEU A 78 -29.65 -44.61 -5.98
CA LEU A 78 -28.45 -44.13 -5.27
C LEU A 78 -27.99 -45.19 -4.25
N LYS A 79 -26.71 -45.59 -4.34
CA LYS A 79 -26.05 -46.51 -3.40
C LYS A 79 -24.71 -45.95 -2.95
N PHE A 80 -24.28 -46.37 -1.77
CA PHE A 80 -22.95 -46.10 -1.23
C PHE A 80 -22.19 -47.41 -1.13
N SER A 81 -20.91 -47.42 -1.50
CA SER A 81 -20.12 -48.66 -1.58
C SER A 81 -18.63 -48.44 -1.40
N GLY A 82 -17.89 -49.49 -1.06
CA GLY A 82 -16.45 -49.46 -0.87
C GLY A 82 -16.01 -49.32 0.58
N VAL A 83 -14.70 -49.13 0.77
CA VAL A 83 -14.08 -49.03 2.09
C VAL A 83 -14.11 -47.58 2.56
N GLN A 84 -14.58 -47.36 3.79
CA GLN A 84 -14.50 -46.06 4.45
C GLN A 84 -13.09 -45.85 5.02
N PRO A 85 -12.30 -44.88 4.50
CA PRO A 85 -10.97 -44.60 5.01
C PRO A 85 -11.03 -43.92 6.39
N THR A 86 -10.00 -44.15 7.21
CA THR A 86 -9.84 -43.49 8.50
C THR A 86 -9.35 -42.04 8.36
N LEU A 87 -9.60 -41.20 9.38
CA LEU A 87 -9.14 -39.80 9.39
C LEU A 87 -7.61 -39.65 9.30
N GLU A 88 -6.85 -40.63 9.80
CA GLU A 88 -5.39 -40.64 9.68
C GLU A 88 -4.95 -40.92 8.24
N GLU A 89 -5.60 -41.88 7.57
CA GLU A 89 -5.34 -42.17 6.15
C GLU A 89 -5.65 -40.98 5.25
N ILE A 90 -6.71 -40.21 5.55
CA ILE A 90 -7.09 -38.99 4.81
C ILE A 90 -6.11 -37.83 5.08
N LYS A 91 -5.54 -37.72 6.29
CA LYS A 91 -4.57 -36.68 6.64
C LYS A 91 -3.18 -36.96 6.06
N LEU A 92 -2.80 -38.24 6.02
CA LEU A 92 -1.50 -38.70 5.52
C LEU A 92 -1.48 -38.88 4.01
N SER A 93 -2.64 -38.92 3.35
CA SER A 93 -2.75 -39.03 1.89
C SER A 93 -2.42 -37.70 1.19
N LYS A 94 -1.13 -37.36 1.12
CA LYS A 94 -0.62 -36.46 0.06
C LYS A 94 -0.36 -37.22 -1.26
N GLU A 95 -0.62 -38.54 -1.31
CA GLU A 95 -0.11 -39.44 -2.36
C GLU A 95 -1.18 -40.42 -2.93
N GLY A 96 -2.43 -39.98 -3.15
CA GLY A 96 -3.38 -40.71 -4.02
C GLY A 96 -4.01 -42.01 -3.46
N ARG A 97 -3.92 -42.26 -2.15
CA ARG A 97 -4.55 -43.43 -1.50
C ARG A 97 -6.08 -43.41 -1.57
N VAL A 98 -6.70 -42.27 -1.28
CA VAL A 98 -8.16 -42.09 -1.36
C VAL A 98 -8.63 -42.40 -2.77
N ASP A 99 -7.98 -41.81 -3.77
CA ASP A 99 -8.29 -42.07 -5.17
C ASP A 99 -8.11 -43.54 -5.56
N ALA A 100 -7.14 -44.24 -4.96
CA ALA A 100 -6.96 -45.67 -5.21
C ALA A 100 -8.15 -46.49 -4.68
N LEU A 101 -8.71 -46.12 -3.53
CA LEU A 101 -9.93 -46.73 -2.97
C LEU A 101 -11.15 -46.45 -3.87
N ILE A 102 -11.30 -45.22 -4.37
CA ILE A 102 -12.37 -44.87 -5.31
C ILE A 102 -12.29 -45.74 -6.56
N ARG A 103 -11.10 -45.86 -7.17
CA ARG A 103 -10.88 -46.74 -8.34
C ARG A 103 -11.11 -48.22 -8.01
N GLN A 104 -10.77 -48.66 -6.80
CA GLN A 104 -11.04 -50.03 -6.36
C GLN A 104 -12.54 -50.31 -6.28
N THR A 105 -13.31 -49.41 -5.69
CA THR A 105 -14.78 -49.51 -5.67
C THR A 105 -15.35 -49.59 -7.09
N ALA A 106 -14.83 -48.78 -8.02
CA ALA A 106 -15.26 -48.84 -9.42
C ALA A 106 -14.97 -50.20 -10.08
N LEU A 107 -13.84 -50.82 -9.77
CA LEU A 107 -13.45 -52.13 -10.27
C LEU A 107 -14.37 -53.22 -9.73
N ASP A 108 -14.63 -53.20 -8.41
CA ASP A 108 -15.43 -54.21 -7.73
C ASP A 108 -16.90 -54.17 -8.18
N VAL A 109 -17.40 -52.96 -8.47
CA VAL A 109 -18.78 -52.71 -8.91
C VAL A 109 -18.99 -53.01 -10.40
N GLY A 110 -17.97 -52.85 -11.23
CA GLY A 110 -18.06 -53.01 -12.68
C GLY A 110 -18.97 -51.98 -13.35
N GLY A 111 -18.70 -50.69 -13.11
CA GLY A 111 -19.47 -49.56 -13.67
C GLY A 111 -18.61 -48.57 -14.47
N LEU A 112 -19.28 -47.60 -15.08
CA LEU A 112 -18.64 -46.46 -15.73
C LEU A 112 -18.02 -45.56 -14.66
N PHE A 113 -16.70 -45.51 -14.63
CA PHE A 113 -15.95 -44.60 -13.77
C PHE A 113 -15.96 -43.20 -14.39
N VAL A 114 -16.38 -42.20 -13.62
CA VAL A 114 -16.49 -40.83 -14.10
C VAL A 114 -15.54 -39.94 -13.32
N SER A 115 -14.73 -39.16 -14.04
CA SER A 115 -13.74 -38.27 -13.42
C SER A 115 -13.53 -37.00 -14.26
N GLU A 116 -13.33 -35.86 -13.59
CA GLU A 116 -12.84 -34.62 -14.21
C GLU A 116 -11.31 -34.47 -14.11
N ASP A 117 -10.65 -35.36 -13.37
CA ASP A 117 -9.19 -35.43 -13.24
C ASP A 117 -8.59 -36.34 -14.34
N ARG A 118 -7.77 -35.72 -15.21
CA ARG A 118 -7.13 -36.41 -16.33
C ARG A 118 -6.20 -37.53 -15.86
N VAL A 119 -5.48 -37.33 -14.76
CA VAL A 119 -4.56 -38.32 -14.18
C VAL A 119 -5.36 -39.51 -13.65
N GLN A 120 -6.45 -39.24 -12.92
CA GLN A 120 -7.35 -40.29 -12.43
C GLN A 120 -7.95 -41.11 -13.57
N ALA A 121 -8.49 -40.45 -14.59
CA ALA A 121 -9.07 -41.09 -15.75
C ALA A 121 -8.05 -41.97 -16.50
N LEU A 122 -6.81 -41.50 -16.68
CA LEU A 122 -5.74 -42.26 -17.34
C LEU A 122 -5.33 -43.50 -16.51
N ILE A 123 -5.19 -43.37 -15.20
CA ILE A 123 -4.85 -44.50 -14.33
C ILE A 123 -6.00 -45.52 -14.31
N ALA A 124 -7.25 -45.05 -14.25
CA ALA A 124 -8.43 -45.90 -14.27
C ALA A 124 -8.53 -46.70 -15.58
N ARG A 125 -8.35 -46.07 -16.74
CA ARG A 125 -8.29 -46.75 -18.05
C ARG A 125 -7.17 -47.79 -18.09
N SER A 126 -6.00 -47.44 -17.57
CA SER A 126 -4.85 -48.36 -17.53
C SER A 126 -5.10 -49.57 -16.63
N LYS A 127 -5.98 -49.45 -15.64
CA LYS A 127 -6.45 -50.55 -14.78
C LYS A 127 -7.62 -51.35 -15.37
N GLY A 128 -8.06 -51.02 -16.59
CA GLY A 128 -9.15 -51.73 -17.27
C GLY A 128 -10.56 -51.29 -16.87
N LEU A 129 -10.72 -50.13 -16.22
CA LEU A 129 -12.02 -49.52 -15.98
C LEU A 129 -12.59 -48.92 -17.29
N ASP A 130 -13.92 -48.97 -17.44
CA ASP A 130 -14.61 -48.13 -18.41
C ASP A 130 -14.68 -46.71 -17.84
N VAL A 131 -14.15 -45.73 -18.58
CA VAL A 131 -13.91 -44.39 -18.04
C VAL A 131 -14.46 -43.30 -18.94
N GLU A 132 -15.39 -42.55 -18.40
CA GLU A 132 -15.78 -41.26 -18.95
C GLU A 132 -14.95 -40.15 -18.31
N TYR A 133 -14.07 -39.56 -19.13
CA TYR A 133 -13.35 -38.35 -18.73
C TYR A 133 -14.22 -37.14 -19.08
N MET A 134 -14.74 -36.47 -18.06
CA MET A 134 -15.49 -35.24 -18.23
C MET A 134 -14.50 -34.09 -18.36
N HIS A 135 -14.23 -33.67 -19.60
CA HIS A 135 -13.42 -32.50 -19.84
C HIS A 135 -13.96 -31.31 -19.02
N PRO A 136 -13.11 -30.58 -18.27
CA PRO A 136 -13.49 -29.29 -17.72
C PRO A 136 -14.11 -28.47 -18.86
N LYS A 137 -15.31 -27.90 -18.65
CA LYS A 137 -15.87 -26.97 -19.63
C LYS A 137 -14.99 -25.73 -19.63
N VAL A 138 -13.94 -25.74 -20.45
CA VAL A 138 -13.41 -24.51 -20.99
C VAL A 138 -14.40 -24.16 -22.09
N LEU A 139 -15.45 -23.42 -21.72
CA LEU A 139 -16.33 -22.85 -22.73
C LEU A 139 -15.43 -22.01 -23.64
N ASP A 140 -15.60 -22.15 -24.95
CA ASP A 140 -15.01 -21.18 -25.88
C ASP A 140 -15.45 -19.78 -25.41
N PRO A 141 -14.56 -18.77 -25.36
CA PRO A 141 -14.96 -17.41 -24.97
C PRO A 141 -16.19 -16.88 -25.73
N SER A 142 -16.45 -17.39 -26.94
CA SER A 142 -17.64 -17.10 -27.74
C SER A 142 -18.95 -17.72 -27.23
N GLU A 143 -18.89 -18.76 -26.41
CA GLU A 143 -20.06 -19.38 -25.74
C GLU A 143 -20.40 -18.71 -24.39
N LEU A 144 -19.52 -17.86 -23.88
CA LEU A 144 -19.76 -17.08 -22.65
C LEU A 144 -20.60 -15.83 -22.98
N GLY A 145 -21.90 -15.88 -22.66
CA GLY A 145 -22.79 -14.71 -22.77
C GLY A 145 -22.36 -13.52 -21.90
N PRO A 146 -22.89 -12.31 -22.17
CA PRO A 146 -22.55 -11.11 -21.39
C PRO A 146 -22.97 -11.26 -19.93
N LEU A 147 -22.17 -10.72 -19.01
CA LEU A 147 -22.52 -10.75 -17.58
C LEU A 147 -23.64 -9.77 -17.27
N LYS A 148 -24.55 -10.13 -16.35
CA LYS A 148 -25.60 -9.21 -15.90
C LYS A 148 -25.06 -7.86 -15.41
N VAL A 149 -23.87 -7.86 -14.81
CA VAL A 149 -23.25 -6.64 -14.28
C VAL A 149 -22.78 -5.69 -15.38
N GLU A 150 -22.53 -6.18 -16.60
CA GLU A 150 -22.06 -5.33 -17.71
C GLU A 150 -23.09 -4.27 -18.09
N HIS A 151 -24.39 -4.54 -17.87
CA HIS A 151 -25.47 -3.57 -18.12
C HIS A 151 -25.40 -2.32 -17.24
N PHE A 152 -24.68 -2.37 -16.11
CA PHE A 152 -24.48 -1.21 -15.24
C PHE A 152 -23.32 -0.30 -15.69
N PHE A 153 -22.56 -0.71 -16.69
CA PHE A 153 -21.39 0.03 -17.16
C PHE A 153 -21.64 0.72 -18.50
N THR A 154 -21.19 1.96 -18.58
CA THR A 154 -20.95 2.73 -19.81
C THR A 154 -19.44 3.00 -19.94
N GLU A 155 -19.00 3.61 -21.04
CA GLU A 155 -17.57 3.93 -21.27
C GLU A 155 -16.97 4.80 -20.15
N ASP A 156 -17.77 5.65 -19.52
CA ASP A 156 -17.37 6.55 -18.44
C ASP A 156 -17.64 6.00 -17.01
N THR A 157 -18.10 4.75 -16.88
CA THR A 157 -18.31 4.12 -15.57
C THR A 157 -17.02 3.50 -15.05
N MET A 158 -16.48 4.04 -13.96
CA MET A 158 -15.28 3.53 -13.30
C MET A 158 -15.58 2.36 -12.37
N SER A 159 -16.64 2.47 -11.58
CA SER A 159 -17.05 1.42 -10.65
C SER A 159 -18.55 1.39 -10.44
N VAL A 160 -19.07 0.19 -10.15
CA VAL A 160 -20.47 -0.08 -9.82
C VAL A 160 -20.52 -0.69 -8.42
N HIS A 161 -21.48 -0.26 -7.63
CA HIS A 161 -21.68 -0.67 -6.24
C HIS A 161 -23.12 -1.14 -6.05
N LEU A 162 -23.28 -2.40 -5.68
CA LEU A 162 -24.57 -3.05 -5.47
C LEU A 162 -24.63 -3.52 -4.01
N LYS A 163 -25.68 -3.13 -3.26
CA LYS A 163 -25.91 -3.54 -1.87
C LYS A 163 -27.39 -3.87 -1.67
N ASN A 164 -27.67 -4.89 -0.88
CA ASN A 164 -29.05 -5.32 -0.61
C ASN A 164 -29.85 -4.17 0.01
N GLY A 165 -31.08 -3.96 -0.47
CA GLY A 165 -31.95 -2.86 -0.05
C GLY A 165 -31.55 -1.48 -0.57
N VAL A 166 -30.49 -1.36 -1.38
CA VAL A 166 -29.97 -0.09 -1.90
C VAL A 166 -30.05 -0.04 -3.43
N SER A 167 -30.49 1.09 -3.97
CA SER A 167 -30.44 1.35 -5.41
C SER A 167 -29.01 1.23 -5.94
N PRO A 168 -28.77 0.52 -7.05
CA PRO A 168 -27.46 0.46 -7.69
C PRO A 168 -26.83 1.84 -7.90
N MET A 169 -25.56 1.97 -7.52
CA MET A 169 -24.79 3.20 -7.61
C MET A 169 -23.55 3.00 -8.48
N ALA A 170 -23.04 4.07 -9.09
CA ALA A 170 -21.79 4.04 -9.83
C ALA A 170 -20.95 5.31 -9.64
N LYS A 171 -19.64 5.16 -9.76
CA LYS A 171 -18.71 6.29 -9.94
C LYS A 171 -18.53 6.52 -11.44
N LYS A 172 -19.00 7.68 -11.94
CA LYS A 172 -18.97 8.05 -13.37
C LYS A 172 -18.24 9.36 -13.62
N GLY A 173 -17.59 9.46 -14.77
CA GLY A 173 -16.93 10.68 -15.25
C GLY A 173 -15.42 10.54 -15.44
N PRO A 174 -14.77 11.52 -16.06
CA PRO A 174 -13.33 11.49 -16.33
C PRO A 174 -12.51 11.55 -15.02
N VAL A 175 -11.27 11.06 -15.10
CA VAL A 175 -10.32 11.10 -13.98
C VAL A 175 -10.19 12.53 -13.45
N GLY A 176 -10.47 12.73 -12.16
CA GLY A 176 -10.46 14.04 -11.49
C GLY A 176 -11.83 14.74 -11.38
N GLN A 177 -12.88 14.28 -12.08
CA GLN A 177 -14.26 14.81 -11.98
C GLN A 177 -15.31 13.71 -11.77
N VAL A 178 -14.96 12.72 -10.98
CA VAL A 178 -15.80 11.53 -10.75
C VAL A 178 -16.97 11.88 -9.84
N ARG A 179 -18.18 11.50 -10.25
CA ARG A 179 -19.43 11.67 -9.48
C ARG A 179 -20.00 10.32 -9.08
N TYR A 180 -20.50 10.24 -7.84
CA TYR A 180 -21.23 9.06 -7.36
C TYR A 180 -22.71 9.26 -7.65
N VAL A 181 -23.27 8.45 -8.55
CA VAL A 181 -24.62 8.63 -9.09
C VAL A 181 -25.42 7.35 -8.99
N ARG A 182 -26.73 7.50 -8.78
CA ARG A 182 -27.67 6.39 -8.87
C ARG A 182 -27.89 6.01 -10.33
N ILE A 183 -27.76 4.73 -10.66
CA ILE A 183 -27.86 4.22 -12.04
C ILE A 183 -29.14 3.41 -12.29
N ARG A 184 -29.85 3.03 -11.23
CA ARG A 184 -31.17 2.38 -11.29
C ARG A 184 -32.03 2.83 -10.10
N GLU A 185 -33.32 3.05 -10.31
CA GLU A 185 -34.25 3.42 -9.25
C GLU A 185 -34.51 2.26 -8.29
N GLU A 186 -34.80 1.09 -8.82
CA GLU A 186 -35.17 -0.09 -8.05
C GLU A 186 -33.99 -0.60 -7.19
N PRO A 187 -34.17 -0.75 -5.87
CA PRO A 187 -33.17 -1.31 -4.98
C PRO A 187 -32.75 -2.73 -5.36
N SER A 188 -31.48 -3.06 -5.11
CA SER A 188 -30.97 -4.41 -5.30
C SER A 188 -31.53 -5.33 -4.22
N SER A 189 -31.97 -6.53 -4.60
CA SER A 189 -32.45 -7.53 -3.62
C SER A 189 -31.37 -8.56 -3.30
N SER A 190 -31.40 -9.15 -2.11
CA SER A 190 -30.50 -10.24 -1.73
C SER A 190 -30.55 -11.42 -2.73
N GLN A 191 -31.72 -11.74 -3.28
CA GLN A 191 -31.86 -12.77 -4.32
C GLN A 191 -31.17 -12.37 -5.63
N GLU A 192 -31.28 -11.11 -6.04
CA GLU A 192 -30.58 -10.59 -7.22
C GLU A 192 -29.06 -10.65 -7.04
N LEU A 193 -28.56 -10.16 -5.91
CA LEU A 193 -27.13 -10.16 -5.60
C LEU A 193 -26.58 -11.58 -5.50
N SER A 194 -27.34 -12.53 -4.91
CA SER A 194 -26.96 -13.94 -4.88
C SER A 194 -26.85 -14.54 -6.28
N ARG A 195 -27.77 -14.20 -7.19
CA ARG A 195 -27.70 -14.65 -8.59
C ARG A 195 -26.51 -14.04 -9.34
N ILE A 196 -26.23 -12.75 -9.13
CA ILE A 196 -25.09 -12.07 -9.72
C ILE A 196 -23.78 -12.70 -9.19
N SER A 197 -23.65 -12.87 -7.88
CA SER A 197 -22.48 -13.48 -7.25
C SER A 197 -22.18 -14.87 -7.81
N LYS A 198 -23.19 -15.74 -7.90
CA LYS A 198 -23.04 -17.09 -8.49
C LYS A 198 -22.53 -17.04 -9.93
N GLU A 199 -23.12 -16.19 -10.77
CA GLU A 199 -22.71 -16.00 -12.17
C GLU A 199 -21.26 -15.51 -12.28
N LEU A 200 -20.83 -14.59 -11.41
CA LEU A 200 -19.46 -14.06 -11.42
C LEU A 200 -18.45 -15.11 -10.95
N VAL A 201 -18.76 -15.88 -9.91
CA VAL A 201 -17.90 -16.99 -9.43
C VAL A 201 -17.80 -18.09 -10.47
N GLU A 202 -18.90 -18.44 -11.15
CA GLU A 202 -18.90 -19.39 -12.26
C GLU A 202 -18.04 -18.87 -13.42
N ARG A 203 -18.20 -17.59 -13.80
CA ARG A 203 -17.37 -16.97 -14.85
C ARG A 203 -15.89 -17.02 -14.51
N ALA A 204 -15.51 -16.72 -13.27
CA ALA A 204 -14.11 -16.76 -12.82
C ALA A 204 -13.49 -18.16 -12.84
N ARG A 205 -14.29 -19.23 -12.93
CA ARG A 205 -13.81 -20.61 -13.05
C ARG A 205 -13.77 -21.12 -14.50
N LEU A 206 -14.67 -20.61 -15.35
CA LEU A 206 -14.87 -21.10 -16.71
C LEU A 206 -14.08 -20.29 -17.75
N ASP A 207 -13.92 -18.99 -17.54
CA ASP A 207 -13.23 -18.09 -18.46
C ASP A 207 -11.70 -18.16 -18.26
N PRO A 208 -10.91 -18.56 -19.27
CA PRO A 208 -9.44 -18.64 -19.16
C PRO A 208 -8.76 -17.33 -18.79
N GLU A 209 -9.39 -16.19 -19.11
CA GLU A 209 -8.88 -14.84 -18.80
C GLU A 209 -9.36 -14.32 -17.43
N SER A 210 -10.05 -15.15 -16.66
CA SER A 210 -10.59 -14.79 -15.35
C SER A 210 -10.09 -15.76 -14.28
N PHE A 211 -9.99 -15.28 -13.04
CA PHE A 211 -9.56 -16.11 -11.91
C PHE A 211 -10.07 -15.56 -10.58
N ILE A 212 -10.09 -16.43 -9.56
CA ILE A 212 -10.38 -16.06 -8.18
C ILE A 212 -9.07 -15.61 -7.54
N GLU A 213 -8.97 -14.33 -7.16
CA GLU A 213 -7.79 -13.74 -6.52
C GLU A 213 -7.73 -14.15 -5.03
N MET A 214 -8.88 -14.09 -4.36
CA MET A 214 -9.03 -14.43 -2.95
C MET A 214 -10.42 -15.03 -2.69
N SER A 215 -10.49 -16.07 -1.87
CA SER A 215 -11.73 -16.50 -1.24
C SER A 215 -11.47 -16.77 0.24
N SER A 216 -12.23 -16.11 1.12
CA SER A 216 -12.20 -16.26 2.57
C SER A 216 -13.63 -16.29 3.12
N SER A 217 -13.80 -16.64 4.39
CA SER A 217 -15.12 -16.71 5.03
C SER A 217 -15.83 -15.34 4.97
N GLY A 218 -16.83 -15.21 4.08
CA GLY A 218 -17.60 -14.00 3.90
C GLY A 218 -17.07 -13.01 2.84
N ALA A 219 -15.91 -13.23 2.23
CA ALA A 219 -15.30 -12.30 1.27
C ALA A 219 -14.64 -13.00 0.09
N THR A 220 -14.94 -12.55 -1.12
CA THR A 220 -14.38 -13.08 -2.36
C THR A 220 -13.93 -11.95 -3.28
N VAL A 221 -12.72 -12.03 -3.81
CA VAL A 221 -12.20 -11.11 -4.83
C VAL A 221 -11.97 -11.89 -6.12
N LEU A 222 -12.62 -11.45 -7.19
CA LEU A 222 -12.55 -12.05 -8.53
C LEU A 222 -11.89 -11.06 -9.49
N GLN A 223 -11.00 -11.55 -10.33
CA GLN A 223 -10.55 -10.85 -11.52
C GLN A 223 -11.28 -11.46 -12.72
N ILE A 224 -12.21 -10.72 -13.32
CA ILE A 224 -12.95 -11.16 -14.50
C ILE A 224 -12.55 -10.27 -15.68
N ARG A 225 -11.67 -10.78 -16.55
CA ARG A 225 -11.05 -10.01 -17.63
C ARG A 225 -10.49 -8.68 -17.11
N ASN A 226 -11.04 -7.55 -17.54
CA ASN A 226 -10.67 -6.21 -17.11
C ASN A 226 -11.50 -5.66 -15.91
N MET A 227 -12.31 -6.49 -15.25
CA MET A 227 -13.11 -6.09 -14.09
C MET A 227 -12.58 -6.75 -12.82
N ARG A 228 -12.29 -5.95 -11.80
CA ARG A 228 -12.01 -6.43 -10.45
C ARG A 228 -13.27 -6.36 -9.61
N ILE A 229 -13.65 -7.48 -9.01
CA ILE A 229 -14.94 -7.64 -8.34
C ILE A 229 -14.70 -8.08 -6.91
N ALA A 230 -15.16 -7.30 -5.95
CA ALA A 230 -15.24 -7.68 -4.55
C ALA A 230 -16.68 -8.05 -4.20
N ILE A 231 -16.86 -9.22 -3.60
CA ILE A 231 -18.13 -9.73 -3.10
C ILE A 231 -17.97 -9.94 -1.60
N ALA A 232 -18.84 -9.32 -0.81
CA ALA A 232 -18.90 -9.50 0.63
C ALA A 232 -20.28 -10.00 1.06
N HIS A 233 -20.32 -10.87 2.06
CA HIS A 233 -21.54 -11.38 2.67
C HIS A 233 -21.35 -11.65 4.18
N PRO A 234 -22.45 -11.71 4.95
CA PRO A 234 -22.39 -12.08 6.37
C PRO A 234 -21.72 -13.45 6.57
N PRO A 235 -20.89 -13.62 7.63
CA PRO A 235 -20.70 -12.72 8.76
C PRO A 235 -19.62 -11.63 8.57
N PHE A 236 -18.91 -11.59 7.43
CA PHE A 236 -17.83 -10.63 7.21
C PHE A 236 -18.33 -9.19 7.02
N SER A 237 -19.49 -9.05 6.35
CA SER A 237 -20.19 -7.77 6.17
C SER A 237 -21.54 -7.77 6.90
N ASP A 238 -22.10 -6.58 7.09
CA ASP A 238 -23.44 -6.37 7.65
C ASP A 238 -24.55 -6.91 6.73
N ASP A 239 -24.33 -6.82 5.41
CA ASP A 239 -25.22 -7.35 4.39
C ASP A 239 -24.42 -7.74 3.13
N MET A 240 -25.08 -8.37 2.17
CA MET A 240 -24.47 -8.72 0.90
C MET A 240 -24.21 -7.48 0.05
N GLU A 241 -22.97 -7.34 -0.43
CA GLU A 241 -22.57 -6.31 -1.37
C GLU A 241 -21.64 -6.83 -2.47
N ILE A 242 -21.70 -6.19 -3.63
CA ILE A 242 -20.85 -6.46 -4.78
C ILE A 242 -20.32 -5.12 -5.30
N THR A 243 -19.01 -4.95 -5.28
CA THR A 243 -18.32 -3.79 -5.86
C THR A 243 -17.52 -4.25 -7.07
N ILE A 244 -17.76 -3.64 -8.23
CA ILE A 244 -17.06 -3.93 -9.49
C ILE A 244 -16.30 -2.68 -9.90
N VAL A 245 -15.01 -2.82 -10.19
CA VAL A 245 -14.12 -1.74 -10.62
C VAL A 245 -13.54 -2.09 -11.99
N ARG A 246 -13.58 -1.14 -12.93
CA ARG A 246 -12.84 -1.20 -14.20
C ARG A 246 -11.63 -0.28 -14.12
N PRO A 247 -10.40 -0.76 -14.37
CA PRO A 247 -9.25 0.10 -14.55
C PRO A 247 -9.51 1.08 -15.70
N THR A 248 -9.31 2.38 -15.46
CA THR A 248 -9.52 3.41 -16.48
C THR A 248 -8.29 3.65 -17.34
N VAL A 249 -8.51 3.58 -18.67
CA VAL A 249 -7.74 4.13 -19.79
C VAL A 249 -6.28 3.65 -19.94
N VAL A 250 -6.03 2.95 -21.06
CA VAL A 250 -4.70 2.71 -21.60
C VAL A 250 -4.17 4.06 -22.11
N VAL A 251 -3.14 4.61 -21.46
CA VAL A 251 -2.50 5.86 -21.91
C VAL A 251 -1.19 5.50 -22.60
N ASP A 252 -1.07 5.77 -23.89
CA ASP A 252 0.20 5.66 -24.61
C ASP A 252 1.24 6.64 -24.09
N LEU A 253 2.50 6.20 -24.08
CA LEU A 253 3.61 7.02 -23.60
C LEU A 253 3.75 8.31 -24.43
N GLU A 254 3.27 8.30 -25.68
CA GLU A 254 3.24 9.45 -26.59
C GLU A 254 2.33 10.59 -26.11
N HIS A 255 1.32 10.30 -25.30
CA HIS A 255 0.48 11.33 -24.69
C HIS A 255 1.22 12.11 -23.60
N TYR A 256 2.27 11.53 -23.03
CA TYR A 256 3.19 12.27 -22.18
C TYR A 256 4.11 13.09 -23.07
N ARG A 257 4.23 14.40 -22.79
CA ARG A 257 5.13 15.31 -23.51
C ARG A 257 6.59 15.09 -23.11
N LEU A 258 7.09 13.87 -23.34
CA LEU A 258 8.47 13.50 -23.04
C LEU A 258 9.40 14.01 -24.13
N SER A 259 10.56 14.55 -23.72
CA SER A 259 11.62 14.87 -24.66
C SER A 259 12.20 13.60 -25.29
N ASP A 260 12.68 13.69 -26.53
CA ASP A 260 13.32 12.55 -27.22
C ASP A 260 14.52 12.01 -26.43
N LYS A 261 15.26 12.91 -25.75
CA LYS A 261 16.34 12.54 -24.84
C LYS A 261 15.88 11.64 -23.70
N LEU A 262 14.70 11.90 -23.12
CA LEU A 262 14.15 11.07 -22.05
C LEU A 262 13.67 9.72 -22.59
N LYS A 263 13.09 9.67 -23.78
CA LYS A 263 12.69 8.43 -24.45
C LYS A 263 13.90 7.53 -24.74
N GLU A 264 14.97 8.09 -25.29
CA GLU A 264 16.25 7.39 -25.49
C GLU A 264 16.85 6.92 -24.16
N ARG A 265 16.71 7.72 -23.10
CA ARG A 265 17.15 7.34 -21.76
C ARG A 265 16.38 6.13 -21.24
N ILE A 266 15.07 6.07 -21.43
CA ILE A 266 14.24 4.93 -21.01
C ILE A 266 14.66 3.64 -21.71
N ILE A 267 15.05 3.69 -22.99
CA ILE A 267 15.53 2.52 -23.75
C ILE A 267 16.96 2.12 -23.35
N SER A 268 17.82 3.08 -23.07
CA SER A 268 19.25 2.82 -22.82
C SER A 268 19.58 2.46 -21.38
N GLN A 269 18.83 3.00 -20.43
CA GLN A 269 19.06 2.77 -19.01
C GLN A 269 18.30 1.56 -18.51
N ARG A 270 18.88 0.93 -17.50
CA ARG A 270 18.37 -0.35 -16.97
C ARG A 270 17.91 -0.24 -15.52
N GLY A 271 18.13 0.85 -14.78
CA GLY A 271 17.65 1.01 -13.41
C GLY A 271 16.79 2.27 -13.24
N ILE A 272 15.47 2.14 -13.40
CA ILE A 272 14.53 3.28 -13.33
C ILE A 272 13.58 3.12 -12.14
N LEU A 273 13.42 4.17 -11.33
CA LEU A 273 12.31 4.27 -10.38
C LEU A 273 11.28 5.29 -10.85
N ILE A 274 10.02 4.88 -10.90
CA ILE A 274 8.87 5.76 -11.12
C ILE A 274 8.30 6.12 -9.75
N ALA A 275 8.48 7.37 -9.36
CA ALA A 275 8.14 7.90 -8.04
C ALA A 275 6.95 8.87 -8.10
N GLY A 276 6.28 9.09 -6.97
CA GLY A 276 5.12 10.00 -6.88
C GLY A 276 4.10 9.60 -5.83
N SER A 277 3.25 10.55 -5.44
CA SER A 277 2.22 10.35 -4.42
C SER A 277 1.23 9.23 -4.84
N PRO A 278 0.53 8.58 -3.90
CA PRO A 278 -0.59 7.69 -4.22
C PRO A 278 -1.59 8.38 -5.15
N GLY A 279 -2.08 7.67 -6.17
CA GLY A 279 -3.01 8.23 -7.16
C GLY A 279 -2.39 9.17 -8.21
N ALA A 280 -1.08 9.44 -8.19
CA ALA A 280 -0.43 10.35 -9.15
C ALA A 280 -0.38 9.81 -10.61
N GLY A 281 -0.83 8.58 -10.89
CA GLY A 281 -0.77 7.98 -12.23
C GLY A 281 0.51 7.18 -12.53
N LYS A 282 1.25 6.74 -11.50
CA LYS A 282 2.51 6.00 -11.65
C LYS A 282 2.36 4.67 -12.40
N SER A 283 1.43 3.80 -11.99
CA SER A 283 1.21 2.51 -12.65
C SER A 283 0.74 2.68 -14.09
N THR A 284 -0.06 3.72 -14.37
CA THR A 284 -0.44 4.10 -15.73
C THR A 284 0.77 4.50 -16.58
N PHE A 285 1.67 5.33 -16.03
CA PHE A 285 2.92 5.69 -16.70
C PHE A 285 3.84 4.47 -16.89
N ALA A 286 3.97 3.61 -15.88
CA ALA A 286 4.75 2.37 -15.95
C ALA A 286 4.24 1.44 -17.05
N ALA A 287 2.91 1.27 -17.16
CA ALA A 287 2.29 0.51 -18.24
C ALA A 287 2.55 1.13 -19.63
N GLY A 288 2.57 2.47 -19.72
CA GLY A 288 2.95 3.19 -20.94
C GLY A 288 4.41 2.94 -21.33
N VAL A 289 5.32 2.96 -20.35
CA VAL A 289 6.74 2.61 -20.56
C VAL A 289 6.90 1.15 -20.98
N ALA A 290 6.11 0.23 -20.41
CA ALA A 290 6.08 -1.18 -20.78
C ALA A 290 5.80 -1.37 -22.26
N ARG A 291 4.71 -0.74 -22.74
CA ARG A 291 4.29 -0.77 -24.14
C ARG A 291 5.36 -0.18 -25.03
N TYR A 292 5.85 1.01 -24.69
CA TYR A 292 6.90 1.67 -25.46
C TYR A 292 8.15 0.80 -25.63
N LEU A 293 8.64 0.15 -24.56
CA LEU A 293 9.79 -0.75 -24.64
C LEU A 293 9.49 -1.99 -25.51
N ASN A 294 8.31 -2.59 -25.35
CA ASN A 294 7.87 -3.72 -26.15
C ASN A 294 7.77 -3.37 -27.65
N ASP A 295 7.23 -2.20 -27.98
CA ASP A 295 7.12 -1.71 -29.36
C ASP A 295 8.50 -1.42 -29.98
N HIS A 296 9.51 -1.19 -29.15
CA HIS A 296 10.92 -1.06 -29.54
C HIS A 296 11.69 -2.40 -29.49
N GLY A 297 10.97 -3.52 -29.50
CA GLY A 297 11.52 -4.87 -29.63
C GLY A 297 12.22 -5.41 -28.37
N GLN A 298 11.99 -4.79 -27.20
CA GLN A 298 12.49 -5.30 -25.92
C GLN A 298 11.53 -6.35 -25.35
N VAL A 299 12.07 -7.42 -24.77
CA VAL A 299 11.27 -8.41 -24.05
C VAL A 299 10.94 -7.87 -22.66
N VAL A 300 9.68 -7.44 -22.47
CA VAL A 300 9.18 -6.89 -21.21
C VAL A 300 8.34 -7.91 -20.45
N LYS A 301 8.52 -7.98 -19.14
CA LYS A 301 7.70 -8.75 -18.19
C LYS A 301 7.29 -7.86 -17.01
N THR A 302 6.24 -8.22 -16.30
CA THR A 302 5.85 -7.48 -15.07
C THR A 302 5.82 -8.39 -13.85
N MET A 303 6.09 -7.81 -12.69
CA MET A 303 5.92 -8.38 -11.36
C MET A 303 5.00 -7.47 -10.56
N GLU A 304 3.88 -8.00 -10.12
CA GLU A 304 2.83 -7.19 -9.49
C GLU A 304 1.85 -8.06 -8.68
N SER A 305 1.30 -7.47 -7.62
CA SER A 305 0.37 -8.14 -6.72
C SER A 305 -0.67 -7.14 -6.23
N PRO A 306 -1.86 -7.07 -6.84
CA PRO A 306 -2.39 -7.91 -7.94
C PRO A 306 -1.89 -7.50 -9.34
N ARG A 307 -2.33 -8.24 -10.38
CA ARG A 307 -2.03 -7.96 -11.80
C ARG A 307 -2.93 -6.86 -12.37
N ASP A 308 -2.63 -5.62 -12.04
CA ASP A 308 -3.45 -4.46 -12.36
C ASP A 308 -2.91 -3.63 -13.54
N LEU A 309 -1.63 -3.78 -13.91
CA LEU A 309 -1.04 -3.06 -15.03
C LEU A 309 -1.77 -3.38 -16.35
N GLN A 310 -2.10 -2.32 -17.10
CA GLN A 310 -2.79 -2.44 -18.39
C GLN A 310 -1.76 -2.51 -19.53
N VAL A 311 -1.38 -3.73 -19.89
CA VAL A 311 -0.34 -4.03 -20.90
C VAL A 311 -0.87 -5.00 -21.95
N PRO A 312 -0.31 -5.02 -23.17
CA PRO A 312 -0.78 -5.89 -24.25
C PRO A 312 -0.34 -7.34 -24.01
N ALA A 313 -0.95 -8.29 -24.71
CA ALA A 313 -0.82 -9.72 -24.46
C ALA A 313 0.62 -10.27 -24.65
N GLU A 314 1.46 -9.55 -25.39
CA GLU A 314 2.88 -9.83 -25.58
C GLU A 314 3.68 -9.70 -24.27
N ILE A 315 3.23 -8.84 -23.35
CA ILE A 315 3.85 -8.61 -22.04
C ILE A 315 3.24 -9.55 -21.01
N THR A 316 4.02 -10.52 -20.54
CA THR A 316 3.56 -11.47 -19.53
C THR A 316 3.61 -10.87 -18.12
N GLN A 317 2.50 -10.97 -17.40
CA GLN A 317 2.35 -10.46 -16.05
C GLN A 317 2.45 -11.58 -15.00
N TYR A 318 3.40 -11.46 -14.07
CA TYR A 318 3.64 -12.43 -13.02
C TYR A 318 3.16 -11.93 -11.65
N SER A 319 2.43 -12.82 -10.98
CA SER A 319 2.08 -12.69 -9.56
C SER A 319 3.12 -13.39 -8.66
N PRO A 320 3.02 -13.26 -7.32
CA PRO A 320 3.89 -13.98 -6.40
C PRO A 320 3.82 -15.50 -6.59
N LEU A 321 4.92 -16.13 -7.01
CA LEU A 321 5.02 -17.59 -7.16
C LEU A 321 5.09 -18.24 -5.79
N ASN A 322 4.19 -19.20 -5.51
CA ASN A 322 4.00 -19.79 -4.18
C ASN A 322 3.77 -18.71 -3.08
N GLY A 323 3.13 -17.59 -3.44
CA GLY A 323 2.80 -16.50 -2.52
C GLY A 323 3.97 -15.57 -2.19
N ARG A 324 5.12 -15.68 -2.87
CA ARG A 324 6.31 -14.84 -2.64
C ARG A 324 6.85 -14.25 -3.95
N MET A 325 7.18 -12.95 -3.93
CA MET A 325 7.74 -12.28 -5.11
C MET A 325 9.17 -12.68 -5.40
N GLU A 326 9.91 -13.06 -4.36
CA GLU A 326 11.28 -13.57 -4.45
C GLU A 326 11.36 -14.76 -5.42
N ASN A 327 10.43 -15.71 -5.29
CA ASN A 327 10.38 -16.89 -6.18
C ASN A 327 10.10 -16.52 -7.64
N THR A 328 9.29 -15.48 -7.86
CA THR A 328 9.02 -14.95 -9.20
C THR A 328 10.28 -14.31 -9.79
N ALA A 329 11.03 -13.56 -8.97
CA ALA A 329 12.31 -12.99 -9.38
C ALA A 329 13.33 -14.08 -9.75
N ASP A 330 13.44 -15.13 -8.93
CA ASP A 330 14.33 -16.28 -9.20
C ASP A 330 14.02 -16.94 -10.55
N LEU A 331 12.74 -17.10 -10.88
CA LEU A 331 12.32 -17.59 -12.20
C LEU A 331 12.75 -16.62 -13.32
N LEU A 332 12.53 -15.32 -13.13
CA LEU A 332 12.88 -14.31 -14.13
C LEU A 332 14.39 -14.17 -14.33
N LEU A 333 15.21 -14.47 -13.31
CA LEU A 333 16.66 -14.55 -13.45
C LEU A 333 17.13 -15.70 -14.35
N LEU A 334 16.34 -16.76 -14.47
CA LEU A 334 16.59 -17.86 -15.42
C LEU A 334 16.14 -17.51 -16.84
N VAL A 335 15.01 -16.80 -16.97
CA VAL A 335 14.45 -16.37 -18.27
C VAL A 335 15.25 -15.21 -18.87
N ARG A 336 15.75 -14.30 -18.02
CA ARG A 336 16.48 -13.07 -18.37
C ARG A 336 15.77 -12.20 -19.40
N PRO A 337 14.59 -11.63 -19.08
CA PRO A 337 13.98 -10.62 -19.93
C PRO A 337 14.87 -9.38 -20.05
N ASP A 338 14.67 -8.58 -21.09
CA ASP A 338 15.37 -7.29 -21.24
C ASP A 338 14.96 -6.32 -20.13
N TYR A 339 13.65 -6.27 -19.85
CA TYR A 339 13.08 -5.43 -18.80
C TYR A 339 12.03 -6.17 -17.96
N THR A 340 12.03 -5.87 -16.66
CA THR A 340 10.98 -6.24 -15.71
C THR A 340 10.42 -5.00 -15.03
N ILE A 341 9.12 -4.80 -15.12
CA ILE A 341 8.40 -3.76 -14.40
C ILE A 341 7.94 -4.34 -13.07
N TYR A 342 8.37 -3.74 -11.97
CA TYR A 342 7.95 -4.13 -10.64
C TYR A 342 6.99 -3.06 -10.10
N ASP A 343 5.69 -3.35 -10.17
CA ASP A 343 4.67 -2.46 -9.60
C ASP A 343 4.62 -2.64 -8.07
N GLU A 344 4.57 -1.52 -7.36
CA GLU A 344 4.60 -1.41 -5.89
C GLU A 344 5.85 -1.94 -5.15
N VAL A 345 7.02 -1.35 -5.40
CA VAL A 345 8.22 -1.57 -4.57
C VAL A 345 8.08 -0.79 -3.24
N ARG A 346 7.81 -1.50 -2.14
CA ARG A 346 7.48 -0.88 -0.85
C ARG A 346 8.34 -1.39 0.31
N LYS A 347 8.52 -2.70 0.43
CA LYS A 347 9.19 -3.37 1.55
C LYS A 347 10.68 -3.53 1.27
N THR A 348 11.45 -3.79 2.33
CA THR A 348 12.89 -4.04 2.20
C THR A 348 13.20 -5.19 1.24
N GLY A 349 12.41 -6.28 1.28
CA GLY A 349 12.56 -7.42 0.36
C GLY A 349 12.42 -6.99 -1.11
N ASP A 350 11.41 -6.20 -1.43
CA ASP A 350 11.18 -5.71 -2.80
C ASP A 350 12.39 -4.92 -3.35
N PHE A 351 13.02 -4.07 -2.51
CA PHE A 351 14.23 -3.33 -2.92
C PHE A 351 15.45 -4.23 -3.10
N LEU A 352 15.58 -5.32 -2.33
CA LEU A 352 16.65 -6.30 -2.50
C LEU A 352 16.44 -7.10 -3.78
N ILE A 353 15.22 -7.59 -4.04
CA ILE A 353 14.85 -8.24 -5.31
C ILE A 353 15.19 -7.32 -6.49
N PHE A 354 14.80 -6.05 -6.41
CA PHE A 354 15.08 -5.05 -7.43
C PHE A 354 16.59 -4.91 -7.68
N ALA A 355 17.39 -4.84 -6.61
CA ALA A 355 18.84 -4.75 -6.70
C ALA A 355 19.46 -6.02 -7.33
N ASP A 356 19.08 -7.20 -6.85
CA ASP A 356 19.62 -8.48 -7.33
C ASP A 356 19.32 -8.71 -8.81
N MET A 357 18.07 -8.46 -9.23
CA MET A 357 17.68 -8.54 -10.64
C MET A 357 18.48 -7.56 -11.50
N ARG A 358 18.65 -6.32 -11.01
CA ARG A 358 19.38 -5.30 -11.75
C ARG A 358 20.87 -5.63 -11.89
N LEU A 359 21.50 -6.13 -10.84
CA LEU A 359 22.91 -6.54 -10.82
C LEU A 359 23.15 -7.78 -11.69
N ALA A 360 22.14 -8.65 -11.83
CA ALA A 360 22.15 -9.77 -12.78
C ALA A 360 22.01 -9.33 -14.25
N GLY A 361 21.79 -8.03 -14.51
CA GLY A 361 21.74 -7.43 -15.84
C GLY A 361 20.34 -7.23 -16.41
N VAL A 362 19.28 -7.59 -15.69
CA VAL A 362 17.88 -7.33 -16.09
C VAL A 362 17.58 -5.84 -15.94
N GLY A 363 16.96 -5.23 -16.95
CA GLY A 363 16.44 -3.86 -16.83
C GLY A 363 15.29 -3.82 -15.84
N MET A 364 15.39 -3.03 -14.78
CA MET A 364 14.39 -2.92 -13.74
C MET A 364 13.71 -1.55 -13.76
N ILE A 365 12.38 -1.56 -13.75
CA ILE A 365 11.53 -0.36 -13.66
C ILE A 365 10.61 -0.52 -12.47
N GLY A 366 10.88 0.21 -11.39
CA GLY A 366 10.19 0.03 -10.10
C GLY A 366 9.24 1.17 -9.80
N VAL A 367 8.01 0.86 -9.41
CA VAL A 367 7.04 1.88 -8.99
C VAL A 367 7.09 2.07 -7.48
N VAL A 368 7.38 3.30 -7.04
CA VAL A 368 7.57 3.62 -5.62
C VAL A 368 6.68 4.79 -5.21
N HIS A 369 6.08 4.72 -4.02
CA HIS A 369 5.42 5.87 -3.43
C HIS A 369 6.44 6.82 -2.82
N ALA A 370 6.44 8.09 -3.25
CA ALA A 370 7.30 9.11 -2.68
C ALA A 370 6.64 10.47 -2.87
N THR A 371 6.76 11.36 -1.88
CA THR A 371 6.24 12.73 -1.97
C THR A 371 7.24 13.65 -2.68
N ARG A 372 8.54 13.31 -2.67
CA ARG A 372 9.58 13.95 -3.48
C ARG A 372 10.39 12.91 -4.25
N ALA A 373 10.97 13.32 -5.37
CA ALA A 373 11.81 12.45 -6.20
C ALA A 373 13.01 11.86 -5.44
N VAL A 374 13.65 12.64 -4.56
CA VAL A 374 14.81 12.18 -3.77
C VAL A 374 14.44 11.12 -2.73
N ASP A 375 13.20 11.13 -2.21
CA ASP A 375 12.76 10.16 -1.20
C ASP A 375 12.67 8.73 -1.77
N ALA A 376 12.50 8.60 -3.10
CA ALA A 376 12.56 7.31 -3.77
C ALA A 376 13.96 6.69 -3.67
N ILE A 377 15.01 7.51 -3.75
CA ILE A 377 16.42 7.08 -3.63
C ILE A 377 16.74 6.78 -2.16
N GLN A 378 16.23 7.59 -1.23
CA GLN A 378 16.45 7.37 0.22
C GLN A 378 15.97 6.00 0.68
N ARG A 379 14.97 5.41 0.02
CA ARG A 379 14.52 4.05 0.32
C ARG A 379 15.57 2.98 0.02
N LEU A 380 16.57 3.23 -0.82
CA LEU A 380 17.67 2.28 -1.04
C LEU A 380 18.76 2.39 0.03
N ILE A 381 18.84 3.52 0.73
CA ILE A 381 19.85 3.76 1.77
C ILE A 381 19.67 2.78 2.93
N GLY A 382 20.76 2.12 3.32
CA GLY A 382 20.76 1.10 4.37
C GLY A 382 20.18 -0.25 3.95
N ARG A 383 19.68 -0.38 2.71
CA ARG A 383 19.26 -1.65 2.10
C ARG A 383 20.26 -2.13 1.06
N VAL A 384 20.86 -1.19 0.34
CA VAL A 384 21.91 -1.42 -0.66
C VAL A 384 23.14 -0.61 -0.26
N GLU A 385 24.33 -1.16 -0.51
CA GLU A 385 25.58 -0.44 -0.30
C GLU A 385 25.63 0.85 -1.12
N LEU A 386 26.14 1.95 -0.53
CA LEU A 386 26.12 3.28 -1.14
C LEU A 386 26.73 3.27 -2.56
N GLY A 387 27.88 2.62 -2.76
CA GLY A 387 28.55 2.56 -4.07
C GLY A 387 27.78 1.76 -5.14
N VAL A 388 26.82 0.92 -4.72
CA VAL A 388 26.03 0.05 -5.60
C VAL A 388 24.73 0.74 -6.02
N ILE A 389 24.23 1.72 -5.24
CA ILE A 389 22.97 2.42 -5.53
C ILE A 389 22.88 2.93 -6.98
N PRO A 390 23.89 3.63 -7.56
CA PRO A 390 23.80 4.11 -8.95
C PRO A 390 23.81 3.00 -10.01
N GLN A 391 24.28 1.80 -9.66
CA GLN A 391 24.22 0.62 -10.55
C GLN A 391 22.84 -0.04 -10.51
N VAL A 392 22.15 0.09 -9.37
CA VAL A 392 20.80 -0.44 -9.16
C VAL A 392 19.74 0.54 -9.69
N VAL A 393 19.85 1.82 -9.38
CA VAL A 393 18.97 2.89 -9.86
C VAL A 393 19.82 4.04 -10.36
N ASP A 394 19.76 4.29 -11.66
CA ASP A 394 20.45 5.38 -12.33
C ASP A 394 19.52 6.55 -12.67
N THR A 395 18.20 6.31 -12.71
CA THR A 395 17.18 7.28 -13.10
C THR A 395 15.97 7.24 -12.18
N VAL A 396 15.47 8.40 -11.76
CA VAL A 396 14.19 8.54 -11.07
C VAL A 396 13.28 9.46 -11.85
N ILE A 397 12.11 8.97 -12.23
CA ILE A 397 11.07 9.74 -12.92
C ILE A 397 9.97 10.01 -11.91
N PHE A 398 9.74 11.29 -11.59
CA PHE A 398 8.72 11.72 -10.64
C PHE A 398 7.45 12.14 -11.38
N ILE A 399 6.36 11.45 -11.07
CA ILE A 399 5.03 11.69 -11.62
C ILE A 399 4.21 12.50 -10.63
N ASP A 400 3.65 13.61 -11.11
CA ASP A 400 2.64 14.39 -10.39
C ASP A 400 1.43 14.63 -11.29
N LYS A 401 0.22 14.39 -10.75
CA LYS A 401 -1.06 14.58 -11.46
C LYS A 401 -1.12 13.99 -12.88
N GLY A 402 -0.49 12.83 -13.09
CA GLY A 402 -0.47 12.15 -14.39
C GLY A 402 0.52 12.72 -15.40
N GLU A 403 1.45 13.58 -15.00
CA GLU A 403 2.51 14.14 -15.86
C GLU A 403 3.90 13.90 -15.24
N VAL A 404 4.94 13.88 -16.07
CA VAL A 404 6.33 13.83 -15.60
C VAL A 404 6.72 15.22 -15.10
N ALA A 405 6.81 15.38 -13.78
CA ALA A 405 7.14 16.66 -13.16
C ALA A 405 8.65 16.85 -12.97
N LYS A 406 9.41 15.77 -12.80
CA LYS A 406 10.87 15.84 -12.63
C LYS A 406 11.55 14.53 -13.02
N VAL A 407 12.77 14.63 -13.55
CA VAL A 407 13.64 13.48 -13.78
C VAL A 407 14.99 13.73 -13.11
N LEU A 408 15.41 12.81 -12.25
CA LEU A 408 16.71 12.84 -11.57
C LEU A 408 17.62 11.74 -12.10
N VAL A 409 18.90 12.05 -12.19
CA VAL A 409 19.96 11.11 -12.60
C VAL A 409 20.96 10.96 -11.47
N LEU A 410 21.34 9.71 -11.18
CA LEU A 410 22.32 9.37 -10.17
C LEU A 410 23.65 9.05 -10.84
N ALA A 411 24.74 9.55 -10.28
CA ALA A 411 26.09 9.21 -10.70
C ALA A 411 26.99 9.01 -9.49
N PHE A 412 27.85 8.00 -9.56
CA PHE A 412 28.91 7.78 -8.58
C PHE A 412 30.12 8.64 -8.92
N THR A 413 30.68 9.33 -7.93
CA THR A 413 31.92 10.10 -8.07
C THR A 413 32.71 10.08 -6.77
N VAL A 414 34.00 10.40 -6.84
CA VAL A 414 34.86 10.60 -5.68
C VAL A 414 35.24 12.07 -5.65
N LYS A 415 34.77 12.79 -4.63
CA LYS A 415 35.04 14.22 -4.45
C LYS A 415 34.92 14.62 -2.98
N VAL A 416 35.29 15.86 -2.68
CA VAL A 416 34.98 16.50 -1.38
C VAL A 416 33.50 16.89 -1.40
N PRO A 417 32.67 16.38 -0.45
CA PRO A 417 31.25 16.72 -0.40
C PRO A 417 31.02 18.21 -0.16
N HIS A 418 29.88 18.70 -0.65
CA HIS A 418 29.48 20.08 -0.45
C HIS A 418 29.32 20.39 1.05
N GLY A 419 30.00 21.43 1.53
CA GLY A 419 30.02 21.82 2.95
C GLY A 419 31.23 21.32 3.75
N MET A 420 32.14 20.57 3.12
CA MET A 420 33.44 20.19 3.68
C MET A 420 34.59 20.97 3.02
N THR A 421 35.58 21.39 3.81
CA THR A 421 36.67 22.27 3.36
C THR A 421 38.03 21.58 3.22
N GLU A 422 38.26 20.43 3.87
CA GLU A 422 39.55 19.74 3.82
C GLU A 422 39.64 18.73 2.66
N GLN A 423 40.73 18.77 1.90
CA GLN A 423 40.94 17.94 0.71
C GLN A 423 41.20 16.46 1.03
N ASP A 424 41.66 16.14 2.24
CA ASP A 424 41.84 14.76 2.73
C ASP A 424 40.50 14.06 3.06
N LEU A 425 39.36 14.75 2.88
CA LEU A 425 38.01 14.24 3.08
C LEU A 425 37.36 13.66 1.81
N ALA A 426 38.11 13.55 0.70
CA ALA A 426 37.60 12.98 -0.55
C ALA A 426 37.06 11.57 -0.31
N ARG A 427 35.79 11.37 -0.63
CA ARG A 427 35.06 10.13 -0.32
C ARG A 427 34.12 9.76 -1.47
N PRO A 428 33.63 8.51 -1.48
CA PRO A 428 32.53 8.13 -2.36
C PRO A 428 31.31 9.01 -2.13
N VAL A 429 30.86 9.69 -3.19
CA VAL A 429 29.65 10.53 -3.20
C VAL A 429 28.78 10.12 -4.37
N ILE A 430 27.48 9.94 -4.12
CA ILE A 430 26.48 9.87 -5.18
C ILE A 430 25.97 11.29 -5.42
N THR A 431 26.14 11.79 -6.64
CA THR A 431 25.51 13.05 -7.05
C THR A 431 24.17 12.76 -7.68
N ILE A 432 23.15 13.55 -7.32
CA ILE A 432 21.82 13.48 -7.89
C ILE A 432 21.58 14.80 -8.63
N ALA A 433 21.47 14.72 -9.95
CA ALA A 433 21.28 15.87 -10.82
C ALA A 433 19.91 15.85 -11.50
N ASP A 434 19.37 17.02 -11.75
CA ASP A 434 18.20 17.18 -12.62
C ASP A 434 18.60 16.87 -14.07
N PHE A 435 17.83 15.99 -14.72
CA PHE A 435 18.14 15.48 -16.06
C PHE A 435 18.07 16.56 -17.14
N GLU A 436 17.12 17.49 -17.02
CA GLU A 436 16.90 18.51 -18.04
C GLU A 436 17.95 19.61 -17.98
N THR A 437 18.31 20.02 -16.77
CA THR A 437 19.26 21.12 -16.53
C THR A 437 20.70 20.67 -16.33
N GLY A 438 20.92 19.40 -15.97
CA GLY A 438 22.23 18.87 -15.58
C GLY A 438 22.75 19.39 -14.22
N LYS A 439 21.96 20.19 -13.49
CA LYS A 439 22.38 20.78 -12.22
C LYS A 439 22.28 19.74 -11.10
N VAL A 440 23.37 19.55 -10.34
CA VAL A 440 23.36 18.71 -9.15
C VAL A 440 22.54 19.38 -8.06
N GLU A 441 21.54 18.65 -7.55
CA GLU A 441 20.61 19.13 -6.52
C GLU A 441 20.81 18.45 -5.18
N TYR A 442 21.39 17.24 -5.14
CA TYR A 442 21.67 16.54 -3.90
C TYR A 442 22.97 15.75 -4.00
N GLU A 443 23.60 15.50 -2.85
CA GLU A 443 24.70 14.58 -2.65
C GLU A 443 24.34 13.55 -1.59
N ILE A 444 24.71 12.30 -1.82
CA ILE A 444 24.62 11.25 -0.80
C ILE A 444 26.02 10.77 -0.49
N TYR A 445 26.41 10.83 0.77
CA TYR A 445 27.72 10.38 1.22
C TYR A 445 27.67 9.90 2.67
N THR A 446 28.70 9.16 3.07
CA THR A 446 28.84 8.68 4.45
C THR A 446 29.59 9.71 5.30
N TYR A 447 29.06 9.99 6.48
CA TYR A 447 29.68 10.79 7.54
C TYR A 447 29.68 9.98 8.85
N GLY A 448 30.85 9.57 9.32
CA GLY A 448 30.96 8.59 10.40
C GLY A 448 30.35 7.25 9.96
N GLU A 449 29.37 6.75 10.73
CA GLU A 449 28.62 5.52 10.42
C GLU A 449 27.24 5.81 9.76
N GLN A 450 26.91 7.08 9.50
CA GLN A 450 25.62 7.47 8.96
C GLN A 450 25.73 7.89 7.49
N VAL A 451 24.71 7.55 6.69
CA VAL A 451 24.56 8.04 5.32
C VAL A 451 23.69 9.29 5.35
N VAL A 452 24.21 10.38 4.78
CA VAL A 452 23.54 11.69 4.76
C VAL A 452 23.16 12.04 3.33
N VAL A 453 21.96 12.61 3.15
CA VAL A 453 21.49 13.20 1.89
C VAL A 453 21.49 14.72 2.03
N MET A 454 22.40 15.39 1.34
CA MET A 454 22.63 16.83 1.43
C MET A 454 22.11 17.55 0.17
N PRO A 455 21.14 18.47 0.26
CA PRO A 455 20.72 19.29 -0.88
C PRO A 455 21.82 20.31 -1.26
N ILE A 456 22.07 20.44 -2.56
CA ILE A 456 22.94 21.47 -3.16
C ILE A 456 22.06 22.57 -3.74
N GLY A 457 22.33 23.81 -3.36
CA GLY A 457 21.67 24.95 -3.99
C GLY A 457 20.26 25.24 -3.50
N ALA A 458 19.87 24.73 -2.33
CA ALA A 458 18.99 25.54 -1.48
C ALA A 458 19.70 26.90 -1.29
N PRO A 459 19.01 28.04 -1.45
CA PRO A 459 19.57 29.31 -1.01
C PRO A 459 20.12 29.10 0.39
N ARG A 460 21.28 29.67 0.67
CA ARG A 460 21.62 29.99 2.05
C ARG A 460 20.48 30.87 2.60
N GLU A 461 19.41 30.27 3.11
CA GLU A 461 18.94 30.65 4.42
C GLU A 461 19.98 30.10 5.40
N SER A 462 21.15 30.74 5.38
CA SER A 462 22.16 30.58 6.39
C SER A 462 21.67 31.26 7.65
N ARG A 463 20.74 30.62 8.36
CA ARG A 463 20.62 30.81 9.80
C ARG A 463 20.48 29.44 10.42
N LYS A 464 21.58 28.94 11.01
CA LYS A 464 21.52 27.78 11.90
C LYS A 464 20.40 28.08 12.92
N PRO A 465 19.55 27.12 13.33
CA PRO A 465 18.54 27.35 14.37
C PRO A 465 19.13 27.97 15.65
N ALA A 466 20.38 27.60 15.97
CA ALA A 466 21.18 28.20 17.04
C ALA A 466 21.42 29.71 16.87
N TRP A 467 21.60 30.20 15.63
CA TRP A 467 21.78 31.63 15.36
C TRP A 467 20.49 32.42 15.56
N LYS A 468 19.33 31.82 15.29
CA LYS A 468 18.04 32.48 15.57
C LYS A 468 17.82 32.68 17.08
N LEU A 469 18.22 31.69 17.88
CA LEU A 469 18.20 31.79 19.35
C LEU A 469 19.21 32.81 19.87
N ALA A 470 20.42 32.84 19.31
CA ALA A 470 21.43 33.84 19.63
C ALA A 470 20.97 35.26 19.23
N GLU A 471 20.34 35.43 18.07
CA GLU A 471 19.77 36.71 17.62
C GLU A 471 18.70 37.22 18.57
N GLU A 472 17.80 36.34 19.06
CA GLU A 472 16.78 36.71 20.05
C GLU A 472 17.39 37.09 21.39
N GLU A 473 18.40 36.37 21.87
CA GLU A 473 19.07 36.67 23.13
C GLU A 473 19.88 37.98 23.07
N ILE A 474 20.65 38.19 21.99
CA ILE A 474 21.37 39.44 21.74
C ILE A 474 20.37 40.61 21.63
N ARG A 475 19.24 40.42 20.94
CA ARG A 475 18.17 41.42 20.83
C ARG A 475 17.56 41.74 22.19
N ASN A 476 17.34 40.74 23.03
CA ASN A 476 16.78 40.92 24.38
C ASN A 476 17.74 41.67 25.31
N VAL A 477 19.04 41.39 25.23
CA VAL A 477 20.06 42.08 26.05
C VAL A 477 20.26 43.51 25.58
N ILE A 478 20.44 43.75 24.28
CA ILE A 478 20.69 45.08 23.72
C ILE A 478 19.43 45.94 23.71
N GLY A 479 18.25 45.33 23.57
CA GLY A 479 16.96 46.01 23.67
C GLY A 479 16.72 46.68 25.03
N ARG A 480 17.45 46.32 26.09
CA ARG A 480 17.42 47.03 27.38
C ARG A 480 18.13 48.38 27.35
N TYR A 481 19.00 48.60 26.37
CA TYR A 481 19.84 49.80 26.22
C TYR A 481 19.43 50.66 25.02
N ALA A 482 18.59 50.14 24.13
CA ALA A 482 18.03 50.83 22.98
C ALA A 482 16.57 51.25 23.22
N THR A 483 16.19 52.40 22.65
CA THR A 483 14.82 52.92 22.67
C THR A 483 14.06 52.62 21.37
N GLY A 484 14.78 52.31 20.28
CA GLY A 484 14.25 51.90 18.98
C GLY A 484 14.28 50.39 18.70
N PRO A 485 13.88 49.96 17.48
CA PRO A 485 14.03 48.58 17.06
C PRO A 485 15.52 48.21 17.02
N VAL A 486 15.84 47.00 17.45
CA VAL A 486 17.19 46.43 17.42
C VAL A 486 17.20 45.32 16.40
N GLU A 487 17.92 45.53 15.29
CA GLU A 487 18.15 44.47 14.30
C GLU A 487 19.45 43.77 14.62
N VAL A 488 19.40 42.44 14.72
CA VAL A 488 20.57 41.62 15.01
C VAL A 488 20.75 40.63 13.87
N GLU A 489 21.98 40.52 13.40
CA GLU A 489 22.40 39.57 12.39
C GLU A 489 23.67 38.87 12.88
N VAL A 490 23.55 37.58 13.23
CA VAL A 490 24.73 36.77 13.59
C VAL A 490 25.50 36.46 12.30
N THR A 491 26.76 36.88 12.25
CA THR A 491 27.61 36.79 11.04
C THR A 491 28.52 35.57 11.05
N SER A 492 28.85 35.05 12.23
CA SER A 492 29.60 33.79 12.41
C SER A 492 29.27 33.14 13.76
N ASP A 493 29.85 31.99 14.06
CA ASP A 493 29.70 31.35 15.37
C ASP A 493 30.31 32.19 16.53
N ASP A 494 31.15 33.20 16.21
CA ASP A 494 31.85 34.06 17.17
C ASP A 494 31.53 35.57 17.02
N SER A 495 30.66 35.97 16.07
CA SER A 495 30.41 37.39 15.76
C SER A 495 28.98 37.73 15.35
N ALA A 496 28.50 38.92 15.73
CA ALA A 496 27.19 39.46 15.35
C ALA A 496 27.26 40.95 14.99
N ILE A 497 26.43 41.39 14.05
CA ILE A 497 26.18 42.79 13.74
C ILE A 497 24.86 43.20 14.40
N VAL A 498 24.88 44.31 15.11
CA VAL A 498 23.70 44.87 15.77
C VAL A 498 23.46 46.28 15.25
N LYS A 499 22.30 46.49 14.63
CA LYS A 499 21.89 47.81 14.16
C LYS A 499 20.92 48.43 15.15
N VAL A 500 21.21 49.67 15.54
CA VAL A 500 20.36 50.51 16.40
C VAL A 500 20.26 51.92 15.83
N TYR A 501 19.35 52.75 16.34
CA TYR A 501 19.35 54.16 15.97
C TYR A 501 20.63 54.87 16.46
N ASP A 502 21.04 55.93 15.75
CA ASP A 502 22.21 56.75 16.12
C ASP A 502 22.14 57.25 17.58
N GLU A 503 20.93 57.62 18.03
CA GLU A 503 20.68 58.08 19.40
C GLU A 503 20.95 56.99 20.46
N ASP A 504 20.76 55.72 20.10
CA ASP A 504 20.94 54.55 20.97
C ASP A 504 22.37 53.99 20.91
N MET A 505 23.11 54.26 19.83
CA MET A 505 24.48 53.75 19.62
C MET A 505 25.41 54.11 20.79
N ARG A 506 25.30 55.36 21.29
CA ARG A 506 26.10 55.83 22.44
C ARG A 506 25.77 55.11 23.75
N ARG A 507 24.54 54.64 23.91
CA ARG A 507 24.08 53.91 25.11
C ARG A 507 24.49 52.45 25.06
N VAL A 508 24.41 51.83 23.88
CA VAL A 508 24.77 50.43 23.64
C VAL A 508 26.29 50.22 23.74
N ILE A 509 27.10 51.13 23.17
CA ILE A 509 28.57 51.04 23.28
C ILE A 509 29.04 51.43 24.69
N GLY A 510 28.41 52.44 25.30
CA GLY A 510 28.78 52.96 26.61
C GLY A 510 30.08 53.80 26.60
N LYS A 511 30.34 54.52 27.70
CA LYS A 511 31.55 55.37 27.81
C LYS A 511 32.81 54.50 27.74
N GLY A 512 33.57 54.64 26.65
CA GLY A 512 34.82 53.92 26.41
C GLY A 512 34.66 52.42 26.11
N GLY A 513 33.50 51.98 25.61
CA GLY A 513 33.26 50.57 25.25
C GLY A 513 32.79 49.66 26.40
N ASN A 514 32.80 50.17 27.64
CA ASN A 514 32.53 49.36 28.84
C ASN A 514 31.17 48.61 28.86
N VAL A 515 30.16 49.08 28.13
CA VAL A 515 28.85 48.42 28.08
C VAL A 515 28.87 47.30 27.05
N ILE A 516 29.40 47.55 25.85
CA ILE A 516 29.50 46.53 24.81
C ILE A 516 30.47 45.41 25.22
N ASP A 517 31.63 45.74 25.78
CA ASP A 517 32.60 44.74 26.26
C ASP A 517 31.98 43.80 27.31
N ARG A 518 31.10 44.32 28.16
CA ARG A 518 30.40 43.51 29.16
C ARG A 518 29.38 42.58 28.51
N ILE A 519 28.65 43.08 27.51
CA ILE A 519 27.65 42.30 26.78
C ILE A 519 28.34 41.19 25.98
N GLU A 520 29.47 41.48 25.31
CA GLU A 520 30.29 40.50 24.59
C GLU A 520 30.82 39.39 25.53
N ASN A 521 31.31 39.75 26.71
CA ASN A 521 31.79 38.77 27.71
C ASN A 521 30.67 37.86 28.25
N ILE A 522 29.44 38.35 28.35
CA ILE A 522 28.28 37.57 28.80
C ILE A 522 27.80 36.62 27.70
N LEU A 523 27.78 37.10 26.45
CA LEU A 523 27.26 36.37 25.30
C LEU A 523 28.31 35.48 24.62
N GLY A 524 29.60 35.68 24.93
CA GLY A 524 30.71 34.93 24.33
C GLY A 524 30.91 35.23 22.84
N LEU A 525 30.46 36.39 22.35
CA LEU A 525 30.41 36.78 20.94
C LEU A 525 30.90 38.22 20.77
N HIS A 526 31.61 38.51 19.67
CA HIS A 526 31.98 39.88 19.30
C HIS A 526 30.82 40.60 18.60
N ILE A 527 30.54 41.85 18.96
CA ILE A 527 29.35 42.61 18.54
C ILE A 527 29.77 43.90 17.83
N ASP A 528 29.52 43.96 16.52
CA ASP A 528 29.71 45.16 15.70
C ASP A 528 28.43 46.00 15.68
N VAL A 529 28.45 47.19 16.30
CA VAL A 529 27.28 48.07 16.42
C VAL A 529 27.23 49.06 15.26
N ARG A 530 26.13 49.07 14.50
CA ARG A 530 25.90 49.93 13.33
C ARG A 530 24.62 50.75 13.45
N GLU A 531 24.50 51.77 12.60
CA GLU A 531 23.29 52.59 12.49
C GLU A 531 22.22 51.88 11.63
N ILE A 532 20.95 51.98 12.00
CA ILE A 532 19.82 51.57 11.15
C ILE A 532 19.58 52.65 10.09
N GLU A 533 19.72 52.28 8.80
CA GLU A 533 19.26 53.12 7.69
C GLU A 533 17.72 53.09 7.61
N ALA A 534 17.08 54.25 7.77
CA ALA A 534 15.62 54.34 7.74
C ALA A 534 15.06 54.24 6.31
N GLU A 535 14.40 53.14 5.96
CA GLU A 535 13.52 53.08 4.78
C GLU A 535 12.22 53.88 5.03
N ALA A 536 11.92 54.83 4.14
CA ALA A 536 10.74 55.70 4.26
C ALA A 536 9.40 54.95 3.97
N PRO A 537 8.32 55.23 4.73
CA PRO A 537 7.06 54.50 4.59
C PRO A 537 6.24 54.96 3.37
N LYS A 538 5.84 54.00 2.52
CA LYS A 538 4.89 54.19 1.41
C LYS A 538 3.46 54.42 1.94
N ARG A 539 2.95 55.65 1.84
CA ARG A 539 1.50 55.97 1.68
C ARG A 539 1.15 55.75 0.19
N THR A 540 -0.01 55.31 -0.29
CA THR A 540 -1.44 55.54 0.06
C THR A 540 -2.26 54.60 -0.86
N LYS A 541 -3.42 54.05 -0.49
CA LYS A 541 -4.82 54.49 -0.78
C LYS A 541 -5.69 53.29 -0.32
N GLY A 542 -6.78 53.34 0.45
CA GLY A 542 -7.81 54.36 0.69
C GLY A 542 -9.13 53.85 0.09
N LEU A 543 -10.11 53.43 0.92
CA LEU A 543 -11.56 53.43 0.60
C LEU A 543 -12.48 53.18 1.83
N LYS A 544 -13.09 54.28 2.28
CA LYS A 544 -14.46 54.55 2.79
C LYS A 544 -15.29 53.50 3.59
N ARG A 545 -15.56 53.88 4.85
CA ARG A 545 -16.86 54.12 5.56
C ARG A 545 -18.12 53.29 5.21
N GLY A 546 -18.72 52.70 6.25
CA GLY A 546 -20.16 52.40 6.36
C GLY A 546 -20.49 51.78 7.72
N ALA A 547 -21.47 52.32 8.44
CA ALA A 547 -21.79 52.04 9.83
C ALA A 547 -22.85 50.93 10.00
N GLU A 548 -22.86 50.22 11.14
CA GLU A 548 -24.08 49.92 11.90
C GLU A 548 -23.79 49.37 13.31
N ARG A 549 -24.69 49.70 14.26
CA ARG A 549 -24.65 49.44 15.70
C ARG A 549 -25.50 48.20 16.05
N LYS A 550 -25.14 47.49 17.13
CA LYS A 550 -26.03 46.85 18.15
C LYS A 550 -25.12 46.26 19.25
N ALA A 551 -25.00 46.86 20.44
CA ALA A 551 -25.85 46.78 21.64
C ALA A 551 -25.49 45.60 22.60
N PHE A 552 -25.03 45.98 23.80
CA PHE A 552 -24.66 45.28 25.07
C PHE A 552 -25.82 44.50 25.75
N PRO A 553 -25.76 43.90 26.99
CA PRO A 553 -24.77 43.88 28.11
C PRO A 553 -24.56 42.45 28.74
N GLY A 554 -23.90 42.13 29.87
CA GLY A 554 -23.32 42.81 31.05
C GLY A 554 -22.57 41.77 31.92
N LYS A 555 -21.44 42.10 32.55
CA LYS A 555 -21.21 42.40 33.99
C LYS A 555 -21.71 41.37 35.04
N ALA A 556 -20.77 40.75 35.77
CA ALA A 556 -20.67 40.78 37.25
C ALA A 556 -19.30 40.23 37.74
N ARG A 557 -18.87 40.65 38.94
CA ARG A 557 -17.52 40.60 39.52
C ARG A 557 -17.49 39.78 40.82
N GLU A 558 -16.37 39.06 41.05
CA GLU A 558 -15.59 38.89 42.30
C GLU A 558 -16.17 38.08 43.50
N PRO A 559 -15.35 37.55 44.46
CA PRO A 559 -13.96 37.92 44.81
C PRO A 559 -12.91 36.80 45.09
N ALA A 560 -11.68 37.28 45.32
CA ALA A 560 -10.40 36.71 45.82
C ALA A 560 -10.50 35.54 46.84
N SER A 561 -9.51 34.67 47.09
CA SER A 561 -8.04 34.62 46.97
C SER A 561 -7.63 33.13 47.06
N GLU A 562 -6.51 32.66 46.49
CA GLU A 562 -5.28 32.41 47.25
C GLU A 562 -4.13 32.03 46.31
N ILE A 563 -2.93 32.41 46.74
CA ILE A 563 -1.65 32.26 46.05
C ILE A 563 -1.15 30.82 46.24
N SER A 564 -0.89 30.11 45.16
CA SER A 564 0.13 29.05 45.10
C SER A 564 0.90 29.17 43.78
N ALA A 565 2.21 28.93 43.84
CA ALA A 565 3.18 29.16 42.77
C ALA A 565 2.79 28.47 41.45
N PRO A 566 3.23 28.96 40.27
CA PRO A 566 2.88 28.31 39.01
C PRO A 566 3.58 26.94 38.93
N VAL A 567 2.83 25.88 39.22
CA VAL A 567 3.13 24.53 38.76
C VAL A 567 3.11 24.60 37.23
N SER A 568 4.24 24.33 36.59
CA SER A 568 4.31 24.36 35.13
C SER A 568 3.55 23.15 34.59
N GLN A 569 2.26 23.34 34.26
CA GLN A 569 1.46 22.34 33.56
C GLN A 569 1.89 22.31 32.09
N VAL A 570 2.33 21.14 31.62
CA VAL A 570 2.82 20.95 30.25
C VAL A 570 2.11 19.74 29.63
N HIS A 571 1.64 19.87 28.40
CA HIS A 571 1.13 18.74 27.64
C HIS A 571 2.31 18.03 26.93
N PRO A 572 2.49 16.71 27.13
CA PRO A 572 3.58 15.97 26.53
C PRO A 572 3.32 15.71 25.04
N ILE A 573 4.38 15.70 24.23
CA ILE A 573 4.34 15.13 22.88
C ILE A 573 4.44 13.60 23.02
N ILE A 574 3.42 12.87 22.61
CA ILE A 574 3.39 11.41 22.74
C ILE A 574 3.86 10.76 21.44
N GLU A 575 4.96 10.02 21.51
CA GLU A 575 5.52 9.27 20.38
C GLU A 575 5.58 7.77 20.68
N MET A 576 5.17 6.96 19.69
CA MET A 576 5.19 5.50 19.80
C MET A 576 6.32 4.90 18.97
N THR A 577 7.10 4.02 19.59
CA THR A 577 8.09 3.17 18.93
C THR A 577 7.71 1.70 19.07
N LYS A 578 8.39 0.80 18.35
CA LYS A 578 8.15 -0.66 18.46
C LYS A 578 8.31 -1.24 19.88
N LYS A 579 8.99 -0.53 20.79
CA LYS A 579 9.30 -1.04 22.14
C LYS A 579 8.85 -0.11 23.27
N HIS A 580 8.66 1.19 22.99
CA HIS A 580 8.39 2.20 24.02
C HIS A 580 7.36 3.22 23.56
N LEU A 581 6.55 3.67 24.51
CA LEU A 581 5.79 4.92 24.47
C LEU A 581 6.67 6.02 25.08
N ILE A 582 6.84 7.13 24.38
CA ILE A 582 7.71 8.23 24.77
C ILE A 582 6.85 9.46 25.00
N LEU A 583 6.93 10.03 26.21
CA LEU A 583 6.32 11.32 26.56
C LEU A 583 7.42 12.38 26.51
N GLY A 584 7.39 13.24 25.50
CA GLY A 584 8.32 14.33 25.30
C GLY A 584 7.86 15.60 26.00
N VAL A 585 8.60 16.01 27.03
CA VAL A 585 8.49 17.29 27.75
C VAL A 585 9.87 17.96 27.87
N PRO A 586 10.44 18.50 26.76
CA PRO A 586 11.78 19.09 26.75
C PRO A 586 11.97 20.23 27.77
N GLU A 587 10.90 20.96 28.07
CA GLU A 587 10.88 22.07 29.03
C GLU A 587 11.13 21.63 30.48
N LEU A 588 10.88 20.35 30.80
CA LEU A 588 11.02 19.77 32.13
C LEU A 588 12.21 18.82 32.25
N ALA A 589 13.16 18.86 31.30
CA ALA A 589 14.32 17.96 31.27
C ALA A 589 15.09 17.94 32.60
N GLY A 590 15.30 16.75 33.14
CA GLY A 590 16.01 16.52 34.41
C GLY A 590 15.22 16.83 35.68
N ARG A 591 13.92 17.14 35.59
CA ARG A 591 13.04 17.35 36.75
C ARG A 591 12.20 16.10 37.04
N ASP A 592 11.79 15.95 38.29
CA ASP A 592 10.78 14.97 38.68
C ASP A 592 9.38 15.55 38.41
N VAL A 593 8.52 14.73 37.81
CA VAL A 593 7.20 15.14 37.34
C VAL A 593 6.15 14.10 37.72
N GLU A 594 4.90 14.53 37.81
CA GLU A 594 3.69 13.72 37.91
C GLU A 594 2.92 13.78 36.60
N ILE A 595 2.42 12.63 36.15
CA ILE A 595 1.63 12.48 34.93
C ILE A 595 0.17 12.27 35.34
N PHE A 596 -0.74 12.96 34.66
CA PHE A 596 -2.18 12.92 34.89
C PHE A 596 -2.93 12.62 33.59
N ILE A 597 -4.11 12.00 33.70
CA ILE A 597 -5.12 11.90 32.63
C ILE A 597 -6.39 12.54 33.19
N GLU A 598 -6.92 13.58 32.54
CA GLU A 598 -8.12 14.32 33.00
C GLU A 598 -8.10 14.68 34.51
N ASP A 599 -7.00 15.27 35.00
CA ASP A 599 -6.79 15.60 36.43
C ASP A 599 -6.66 14.40 37.40
N GLU A 600 -6.76 13.15 36.92
CA GLU A 600 -6.49 11.95 37.74
C GLU A 600 -5.00 11.57 37.68
N TYR A 601 -4.39 11.41 38.86
CA TYR A 601 -2.97 11.07 38.98
C TYR A 601 -2.71 9.66 38.46
N LEU A 602 -1.74 9.52 37.56
CA LEU A 602 -1.33 8.24 36.99
C LEU A 602 -0.04 7.72 37.65
N PHE A 603 1.07 8.45 37.53
CA PHE A 603 2.36 8.08 38.12
C PHE A 603 3.34 9.26 38.16
N SER A 604 4.40 9.14 38.97
CA SER A 604 5.55 10.06 38.96
C SER A 604 6.74 9.46 38.21
N ALA A 605 7.50 10.30 37.51
CA ALA A 605 8.73 9.92 36.83
C ALA A 605 9.75 11.06 36.78
N THR A 606 11.02 10.71 36.59
CA THR A 606 12.07 11.68 36.29
C THR A 606 12.19 11.85 34.78
N VAL A 607 12.07 13.09 34.30
CA VAL A 607 12.30 13.43 32.89
C VAL A 607 13.78 13.30 32.58
N SER A 608 14.12 12.56 31.52
CA SER A 608 15.51 12.41 31.10
C SER A 608 16.14 13.75 30.69
N ARG A 609 17.47 13.81 30.58
CA ARG A 609 18.20 15.02 30.11
C ARG A 609 17.83 15.45 28.69
N HIS A 610 17.19 14.57 27.91
CA HIS A 610 16.69 14.86 26.57
C HIS A 610 15.22 15.31 26.55
N GLY A 611 14.56 15.39 27.71
CA GLY A 611 13.15 15.78 27.80
C GLY A 611 12.16 14.62 27.77
N ASP A 612 12.63 13.37 27.73
CA ASP A 612 11.75 12.21 27.54
C ASP A 612 11.45 11.47 28.85
N VAL A 613 10.21 10.99 28.99
CA VAL A 613 9.83 9.87 29.86
C VAL A 613 9.49 8.67 28.97
N LYS A 614 10.12 7.52 29.21
CA LYS A 614 9.98 6.32 28.37
C LYS A 614 9.30 5.19 29.13
N LEU A 615 8.15 4.76 28.63
CA LEU A 615 7.38 3.62 29.12
C LEU A 615 7.52 2.45 28.14
N ARG A 616 7.51 1.22 28.62
CA ARG A 616 7.45 0.06 27.70
C ARG A 616 6.05 -0.01 27.10
N ILE A 617 5.95 -0.25 25.80
CA ILE A 617 4.64 -0.23 25.11
C ILE A 617 3.61 -1.25 25.64
N ASN A 618 4.08 -2.30 26.33
CA ASN A 618 3.23 -3.33 26.93
C ASN A 618 3.01 -3.15 28.44
N SER A 619 3.41 -2.03 29.05
CA SER A 619 3.09 -1.77 30.47
C SER A 619 1.68 -1.20 30.61
N ASP A 620 1.00 -1.54 31.70
CA ASP A 620 -0.35 -1.07 32.00
C ASP A 620 -0.47 0.47 31.89
N LEU A 621 0.51 1.21 32.44
CA LEU A 621 0.60 2.68 32.33
C LEU A 621 0.68 3.22 30.88
N ALA A 622 1.30 2.45 29.97
CA ALA A 622 1.39 2.85 28.57
C ALA A 622 0.07 2.58 27.83
N MET A 623 -0.63 1.50 28.19
CA MET A 623 -1.95 1.18 27.63
C MET A 623 -2.98 2.21 28.08
N GLU A 624 -2.98 2.62 29.35
CA GLU A 624 -3.89 3.65 29.88
C GLU A 624 -3.70 5.01 29.18
N ILE A 625 -2.44 5.42 28.93
CA ILE A 625 -2.14 6.66 28.17
C ILE A 625 -2.57 6.55 26.70
N MET A 626 -2.40 5.38 26.08
CA MET A 626 -2.82 5.15 24.71
C MET A 626 -4.34 5.14 24.57
N GLU A 627 -5.05 4.53 25.52
CA GLU A 627 -6.51 4.51 25.58
C GLU A 627 -7.06 5.93 25.76
N ALA A 628 -6.48 6.72 26.66
CA ALA A 628 -6.79 8.15 26.83
C ALA A 628 -6.59 8.96 25.54
N GLN A 629 -5.52 8.68 24.78
CA GLN A 629 -5.27 9.36 23.52
C GLN A 629 -6.28 8.96 22.42
N ASP A 630 -6.75 7.71 22.43
CA ASP A 630 -7.76 7.21 21.49
C ASP A 630 -9.19 7.70 21.84
N SER A 631 -9.51 7.89 23.13
CA SER A 631 -10.77 8.47 23.62
C SER A 631 -10.84 9.99 23.49
N GLY A 632 -9.68 10.66 23.36
CA GLY A 632 -9.56 12.11 23.23
C GLY A 632 -9.33 12.85 24.56
N ASP A 633 -8.96 12.10 25.60
CA ASP A 633 -8.67 12.59 26.93
C ASP A 633 -7.27 13.23 26.99
N PHE A 634 -7.10 14.27 27.81
CA PHE A 634 -5.85 15.02 27.87
C PHE A 634 -4.87 14.41 28.88
N VAL A 635 -3.65 14.15 28.41
CA VAL A 635 -2.51 13.80 29.25
C VAL A 635 -1.78 15.08 29.67
N GLU A 636 -1.50 15.21 30.96
CA GLU A 636 -0.80 16.36 31.52
C GLU A 636 0.42 15.94 32.32
N VAL A 637 1.46 16.76 32.27
CA VAL A 637 2.68 16.59 33.07
C VAL A 637 2.84 17.82 33.97
N ARG A 638 2.98 17.58 35.28
CA ARG A 638 3.13 18.60 36.31
C ARG A 638 4.46 18.39 37.01
N THR A 639 5.20 19.45 37.29
CA THR A 639 6.41 19.35 38.13
C THR A 639 6.03 19.06 39.58
N LEU A 640 6.75 18.13 40.21
CA LEU A 640 6.67 17.86 41.64
C LEU A 640 7.10 19.06 42.49
#